data_AF-A0A9W4RLL8-F1
#
_entry.id   AF-A0A9W4RLL8-F1
#
_cell.length_a   1.000
_cell.length_b   1.000
_cell.length_c   1.000
_cell.angle_alpha   90.00
_cell.angle_beta   90.00
_cell.angle_gamma   90.00
#
_symmetry.space_group_name_H-M   'P 1'
#
loop_
_entity.id
_entity.type
_entity.pdbx_description
1 polymer ?
#
loop_
_entity_poly.entity_id
_entity_poly.type
_entity_poly.pdbx_seq_one_letter_code
_entity_poly.pdbx_strand_id
1 'polypeptide(L)'
;MKLSSTLAAVPLTARLAQAALDVDAVTEKYFGNDAPWYHDRIPLFESSDSEITEVYYYRWNVFRTHQRDVGTKYGYITTEFIDNVSWQTQPWASNNCAAIFHLSEGRWCRDPRFKQDHATFMYSADSNPRQYSESLADGVWRNYLVDGNPELAISLLDDMQRVYNEWVGDHYDETKGLFWIEPLADATEYTIASIDASGGYDGFGGGQAFRPTINTYQYANARAIAKIAALKGGLDDVVAEYNNRADAIKETLQRDLWNSTFEHFIDRFFVNNENVTYWDFIRGRELAGIVPWAHDLPDDDAKFGEAWKHVLSSDQLGGPFGLRTVEPSYEYYMRVWRYEGTQTECHWNGPSWPYQTTQVLTSLANVLDHYPNSSSLVNVGDYTRLLKQYANQHYNKHFDNILDIEENYDPDTGEPIVGLGRSHHYFHSGYVDLILSGFVGIRPRADDVLEVNPLADPSSISYFRAERILYHGQEIAVQWDATGDRYGEAGLRVEVGGQVVASSDKLERLTVDIARSTVSVSRPFDQAIQLQADITPPIVNTSVANYDINRLHDVFDGRIWFWTQDTIANGLDTPEGSTTKEWVSTEFGAAVTVSRAEIAFFANEEKGLDVPASYKLQVLSGEWTDVADATYDAPLANGITNVKWTGVSTESVRILVTPKEGKKVRLVELKVFTE
;
A
#
# COMPACT_ATOMS: atom_id res chain seq x y z
N MET A 1 65.69 26.83 -32.80
CA MET A 1 64.62 27.44 -32.00
C MET A 1 63.64 26.32 -31.66
N LYS A 2 63.63 25.89 -30.40
CA LYS A 2 62.89 24.70 -29.94
C LYS A 2 61.41 25.06 -29.78
N LEU A 3 60.53 24.38 -30.51
CA LEU A 3 59.09 24.42 -30.32
C LEU A 3 58.73 23.40 -29.24
N SER A 4 58.33 23.88 -28.07
CA SER A 4 57.79 23.06 -27.00
C SER A 4 56.39 22.59 -27.37
N SER A 5 56.25 21.29 -27.57
CA SER A 5 54.97 20.59 -27.61
C SER A 5 54.48 20.36 -26.18
N THR A 6 53.51 21.15 -25.74
CA THR A 6 52.80 20.91 -24.48
C THR A 6 51.74 19.85 -24.73
N LEU A 7 52.00 18.62 -24.28
CA LEU A 7 50.96 17.59 -24.14
C LEU A 7 49.99 18.09 -23.07
N ALA A 8 48.78 18.47 -23.47
CA ALA A 8 47.66 18.58 -22.55
C ALA A 8 47.25 17.15 -22.17
N ALA A 9 47.60 16.73 -20.97
CA ALA A 9 47.00 15.56 -20.34
C ALA A 9 45.53 15.90 -20.07
N VAL A 10 44.64 15.41 -20.91
CA VAL A 10 43.22 15.29 -20.59
C VAL A 10 43.16 14.38 -19.36
N PRO A 11 42.59 14.82 -18.22
CA PRO A 11 42.34 13.88 -17.14
C PRO A 11 41.34 12.87 -17.69
N LEU A 12 41.77 11.62 -17.75
CA LEU A 12 40.90 10.48 -17.92
C LEU A 12 40.02 10.46 -16.66
N THR A 13 38.96 11.29 -16.64
CA THR A 13 37.83 11.08 -15.76
C THR A 13 37.21 9.76 -16.23
N ALA A 14 37.77 8.67 -15.70
CA ALA A 14 37.02 7.47 -15.50
C ALA A 14 35.78 7.90 -14.73
N ARG A 15 34.69 8.13 -15.46
CA ARG A 15 33.36 7.87 -14.95
C ARG A 15 33.43 6.41 -14.50
N LEU A 16 33.76 6.18 -13.23
CA LEU A 16 33.27 4.99 -12.55
C LEU A 16 31.80 4.97 -12.92
N ALA A 17 31.38 3.93 -13.65
CA ALA A 17 29.97 3.66 -13.79
C ALA A 17 29.47 3.54 -12.35
N GLN A 18 28.82 4.59 -11.86
CA GLN A 18 28.03 4.58 -10.65
C GLN A 18 27.21 3.29 -10.73
N ALA A 19 27.26 2.45 -9.71
CA ALA A 19 26.71 1.10 -9.75
C ALA A 19 25.18 1.11 -9.74
N ALA A 20 24.60 1.79 -10.73
CA ALA A 20 23.18 1.91 -10.94
C ALA A 20 22.62 0.55 -11.35
N LEU A 21 21.43 0.26 -10.85
CA LEU A 21 20.67 -0.91 -11.25
C LEU A 21 20.17 -0.69 -12.68
N ASP A 22 20.27 -1.74 -13.49
CA ASP A 22 19.74 -1.71 -14.85
C ASP A 22 18.21 -1.79 -14.78
N VAL A 23 17.55 -0.65 -14.99
CA VAL A 23 16.09 -0.52 -14.87
C VAL A 23 15.36 -1.46 -15.82
N ASP A 24 15.84 -1.60 -17.05
CA ASP A 24 15.20 -2.47 -18.05
C ASP A 24 15.36 -3.92 -17.60
N ALA A 25 16.58 -4.35 -17.27
CA ALA A 25 16.82 -5.73 -16.83
C ALA A 25 16.07 -6.10 -15.55
N VAL A 26 16.00 -5.19 -14.58
CA VAL A 26 15.28 -5.42 -13.31
C VAL A 26 13.78 -5.50 -13.55
N THR A 27 13.20 -4.52 -14.25
CA THR A 27 11.74 -4.51 -14.46
C THR A 27 11.29 -5.64 -15.38
N GLU A 28 12.06 -6.00 -16.41
CA GLU A 28 11.81 -7.18 -17.24
C GLU A 28 11.89 -8.48 -16.42
N LYS A 29 12.87 -8.62 -15.52
CA LYS A 29 13.00 -9.81 -14.66
C LYS A 29 11.74 -10.04 -13.82
N TYR A 30 11.23 -8.98 -13.18
CA TYR A 30 10.17 -9.11 -12.18
C TYR A 30 8.74 -8.98 -12.73
N PHE A 31 8.58 -8.27 -13.85
CA PHE A 31 7.25 -7.92 -14.37
C PHE A 31 7.05 -8.32 -15.84
N GLY A 32 8.09 -8.83 -16.52
CA GLY A 32 7.99 -9.32 -17.89
C GLY A 32 7.42 -8.27 -18.84
N ASN A 33 6.40 -8.66 -19.61
CA ASN A 33 5.73 -7.78 -20.57
C ASN A 33 5.03 -6.57 -19.92
N ASP A 34 4.85 -6.61 -18.60
CA ASP A 34 4.20 -5.56 -17.84
C ASP A 34 5.17 -4.51 -17.28
N ALA A 35 6.48 -4.73 -17.47
CA ALA A 35 7.59 -3.86 -17.07
C ALA A 35 7.40 -2.36 -17.44
N PRO A 36 6.85 -1.97 -18.61
CA PRO A 36 6.72 -0.56 -18.97
C PRO A 36 5.95 0.30 -17.97
N TRP A 37 5.00 -0.27 -17.21
CA TRP A 37 4.30 0.47 -16.17
C TRP A 37 5.25 0.80 -14.99
N TYR A 38 6.05 -0.17 -14.56
CA TYR A 38 6.94 -0.07 -13.40
C TYR A 38 8.18 0.79 -13.71
N HIS A 39 8.68 0.73 -14.95
CA HIS A 39 9.88 1.42 -15.39
C HIS A 39 9.94 2.86 -14.89
N ASP A 40 8.88 3.66 -15.04
CA ASP A 40 8.88 5.06 -14.62
C ASP A 40 8.27 5.32 -13.23
N ARG A 41 7.72 4.29 -12.58
CA ARG A 41 6.84 4.44 -11.40
C ARG A 41 7.45 4.00 -10.09
N ILE A 42 8.41 3.07 -10.09
CA ILE A 42 8.92 2.49 -8.85
C ILE A 42 10.39 2.85 -8.60
N PRO A 43 10.81 3.01 -7.34
CA PRO A 43 12.21 2.91 -6.97
C PRO A 43 12.71 1.46 -7.16
N LEU A 44 13.99 1.30 -7.46
CA LEU A 44 14.62 -0.01 -7.58
C LEU A 44 15.34 -0.35 -6.27
N PHE A 45 15.38 -1.64 -5.96
CA PHE A 45 16.01 -2.15 -4.75
C PHE A 45 16.66 -3.51 -4.98
N GLU A 46 17.82 -3.74 -4.38
CA GLU A 46 18.37 -5.07 -4.16
C GLU A 46 19.12 -5.13 -2.82
N SER A 47 19.24 -6.33 -2.27
CA SER A 47 20.09 -6.60 -1.11
C SER A 47 20.78 -7.96 -1.20
N SER A 48 21.68 -8.24 -0.25
CA SER A 48 22.26 -9.57 -0.10
C SER A 48 21.27 -10.63 0.41
N ASP A 49 20.06 -10.23 0.80
CA ASP A 49 18.95 -11.12 1.11
C ASP A 49 17.99 -11.18 -0.08
N SER A 50 17.91 -12.35 -0.71
CA SER A 50 17.09 -12.56 -1.89
C SER A 50 15.61 -12.41 -1.59
N GLU A 51 15.13 -12.97 -0.49
CA GLU A 51 13.72 -12.97 -0.13
C GLU A 51 13.21 -11.55 0.13
N ILE A 52 13.98 -10.69 0.80
CA ILE A 52 13.64 -9.27 0.93
C ILE A 52 13.51 -8.60 -0.44
N THR A 53 14.44 -8.91 -1.35
CA THR A 53 14.45 -8.33 -2.70
C THR A 53 13.26 -8.81 -3.55
N GLU A 54 12.98 -10.11 -3.57
CA GLU A 54 11.88 -10.70 -4.33
C GLU A 54 10.51 -10.20 -3.82
N VAL A 55 10.33 -10.11 -2.50
CA VAL A 55 9.10 -9.58 -1.91
C VAL A 55 8.93 -8.08 -2.21
N TYR A 56 10.00 -7.28 -2.24
CA TYR A 56 9.93 -5.87 -2.61
C TYR A 56 9.29 -5.67 -4.00
N TYR A 57 9.72 -6.44 -5.01
CA TYR A 57 9.14 -6.33 -6.35
C TYR A 57 7.74 -6.95 -6.45
N TYR A 58 7.49 -8.06 -5.75
CA TYR A 58 6.14 -8.61 -5.63
C TYR A 58 5.15 -7.60 -5.05
N ARG A 59 5.56 -6.84 -4.04
CA ARG A 59 4.72 -5.82 -3.40
C ARG A 59 4.44 -4.61 -4.27
N TRP A 60 5.33 -4.27 -5.20
CA TRP A 60 5.00 -3.35 -6.28
C TRP A 60 3.97 -3.92 -7.26
N ASN A 61 3.97 -5.24 -7.51
CA ASN A 61 2.94 -5.89 -8.33
C ASN A 61 1.56 -5.86 -7.63
N VAL A 62 1.53 -6.13 -6.33
CA VAL A 62 0.32 -5.93 -5.49
C VAL A 62 -0.13 -4.47 -5.57
N PHE A 63 0.76 -3.51 -5.32
CA PHE A 63 0.41 -2.09 -5.42
C PHE A 63 -0.25 -1.74 -6.76
N ARG A 64 0.33 -2.18 -7.88
CA ARG A 64 -0.23 -1.97 -9.22
C ARG A 64 -1.61 -2.59 -9.38
N THR A 65 -1.76 -3.86 -8.99
CA THR A 65 -3.02 -4.62 -9.09
C THR A 65 -4.18 -3.86 -8.44
N HIS A 66 -3.89 -3.19 -7.32
CA HIS A 66 -4.88 -2.46 -6.54
C HIS A 66 -5.07 -1.00 -6.96
N GLN A 67 -4.41 -0.52 -8.02
CA GLN A 67 -4.68 0.82 -8.57
C GLN A 67 -5.87 0.76 -9.52
N ARG A 68 -7.06 1.07 -8.99
CA ARG A 68 -8.30 1.14 -9.77
C ARG A 68 -8.48 2.56 -10.32
N ASP A 69 -8.60 2.68 -11.63
CA ASP A 69 -9.04 3.91 -12.28
C ASP A 69 -10.56 4.05 -12.11
N VAL A 70 -10.99 5.09 -11.39
CA VAL A 70 -12.41 5.36 -11.14
C VAL A 70 -12.96 6.49 -12.02
N GLY A 71 -12.22 6.83 -13.08
CA GLY A 71 -12.65 7.79 -14.10
C GLY A 71 -12.41 9.25 -13.70
N THR A 72 -12.99 10.14 -14.50
CA THR A 72 -12.62 11.57 -14.53
C THR A 72 -12.91 12.36 -13.26
N LYS A 73 -13.78 11.86 -12.39
CA LYS A 73 -14.15 12.54 -11.14
C LYS A 73 -13.02 12.53 -10.11
N TYR A 74 -12.35 11.40 -9.96
CA TYR A 74 -11.35 11.21 -8.90
C TYR A 74 -9.99 10.70 -9.42
N GLY A 75 -9.89 10.17 -10.64
CA GLY A 75 -8.68 9.53 -11.12
C GLY A 75 -8.55 8.12 -10.54
N TYR A 76 -7.51 7.86 -9.75
CA TYR A 76 -7.27 6.55 -9.17
C TYR A 76 -7.67 6.45 -7.69
N ILE A 77 -8.11 5.25 -7.28
CA ILE A 77 -8.10 4.84 -5.87
C ILE A 77 -7.22 3.60 -5.71
N THR A 78 -6.77 3.36 -4.47
CA THR A 78 -6.21 2.06 -4.08
C THR A 78 -7.31 1.22 -3.43
N THR A 79 -7.52 0.00 -3.93
CA THR A 79 -8.45 -0.97 -3.31
C THR A 79 -7.73 -1.84 -2.29
N GLU A 80 -8.49 -2.44 -1.38
CA GLU A 80 -7.97 -3.40 -0.39
C GLU A 80 -8.08 -4.85 -0.88
N PHE A 81 -9.25 -5.20 -1.39
CA PHE A 81 -9.52 -6.46 -2.08
C PHE A 81 -9.41 -6.28 -3.60
N ILE A 82 -9.00 -7.34 -4.31
CA ILE A 82 -9.02 -7.38 -5.78
C ILE A 82 -10.47 -7.36 -6.26
N ASP A 83 -11.22 -8.38 -5.81
CA ASP A 83 -12.64 -8.51 -6.12
C ASP A 83 -13.51 -7.65 -5.19
N ASN A 84 -14.70 -7.34 -5.66
CA ASN A 84 -15.66 -6.58 -4.88
C ASN A 84 -16.15 -7.39 -3.67
N VAL A 85 -16.12 -6.76 -2.49
CA VAL A 85 -16.70 -7.30 -1.24
C VAL A 85 -17.99 -6.57 -0.87
N SER A 86 -18.85 -7.21 -0.07
CA SER A 86 -20.19 -6.67 0.22
C SER A 86 -20.20 -5.45 1.16
N TRP A 87 -19.11 -5.21 1.89
CA TRP A 87 -18.97 -4.10 2.84
C TRP A 87 -18.15 -2.92 2.30
N GLN A 88 -17.70 -2.96 1.05
CA GLN A 88 -17.00 -1.81 0.45
C GLN A 88 -17.97 -0.67 0.14
N THR A 89 -17.44 0.55 0.01
CA THR A 89 -18.19 1.68 -0.52
C THR A 89 -18.40 1.51 -2.03
N GLN A 90 -19.66 1.33 -2.43
CA GLN A 90 -20.09 1.19 -3.82
C GLN A 90 -20.34 2.56 -4.47
N PRO A 91 -20.09 2.72 -5.79
CA PRO A 91 -19.59 1.74 -6.76
C PRO A 91 -18.05 1.61 -6.83
N TRP A 92 -17.32 2.39 -6.04
CA TRP A 92 -15.87 2.57 -6.20
C TRP A 92 -15.02 1.41 -5.73
N ALA A 93 -15.54 0.53 -4.86
CA ALA A 93 -14.77 -0.51 -4.16
C ALA A 93 -13.73 0.04 -3.19
N SER A 94 -14.07 1.15 -2.54
CA SER A 94 -13.23 1.73 -1.50
C SER A 94 -13.49 1.07 -0.14
N ASN A 95 -12.41 0.83 0.60
CA ASN A 95 -12.40 0.49 2.01
C ASN A 95 -11.33 1.35 2.71
N ASN A 96 -11.66 2.04 3.80
CA ASN A 96 -10.70 2.91 4.50
C ASN A 96 -9.78 2.16 5.48
N CYS A 97 -10.06 0.89 5.74
CA CYS A 97 -9.43 0.07 6.76
C CYS A 97 -7.88 0.04 6.70
N ALA A 98 -7.31 -0.21 5.51
CA ALA A 98 -5.86 -0.17 5.28
C ALA A 98 -5.34 1.10 4.59
N ALA A 99 -6.14 2.18 4.52
CA ALA A 99 -5.78 3.37 3.74
C ALA A 99 -4.46 4.04 4.19
N ILE A 100 -4.10 3.95 5.49
CA ILE A 100 -2.78 4.43 5.96
C ILE A 100 -1.62 3.67 5.31
N PHE A 101 -1.76 2.36 5.08
CA PHE A 101 -0.74 1.56 4.41
C PHE A 101 -0.73 1.85 2.91
N HIS A 102 -1.89 2.04 2.28
CA HIS A 102 -1.97 2.43 0.88
C HIS A 102 -1.25 3.76 0.62
N LEU A 103 -1.49 4.75 1.47
CA LEU A 103 -0.80 6.04 1.41
C LEU A 103 0.69 5.90 1.69
N SER A 104 1.08 5.12 2.71
CA SER A 104 2.49 4.94 3.10
C SER A 104 3.29 4.15 2.08
N GLU A 105 2.70 3.15 1.42
CA GLU A 105 3.33 2.39 0.33
C GLU A 105 3.42 3.27 -0.94
N GLY A 106 2.30 3.91 -1.30
CA GLY A 106 2.17 4.75 -2.48
C GLY A 106 3.03 6.00 -2.44
N ARG A 107 3.45 6.49 -1.27
CA ARG A 107 4.32 7.68 -1.14
C ARG A 107 5.62 7.58 -1.90
N TRP A 108 6.11 6.36 -2.10
CA TRP A 108 7.34 6.07 -2.85
C TRP A 108 7.12 5.89 -4.35
N CYS A 109 5.87 5.82 -4.81
CA CYS A 109 5.56 5.80 -6.24
C CYS A 109 5.94 7.15 -6.85
N ARG A 110 6.71 7.10 -7.93
CA ARG A 110 7.20 8.25 -8.68
C ARG A 110 6.08 8.95 -9.46
N ASP A 111 4.97 8.26 -9.72
CA ASP A 111 3.74 8.82 -10.24
C ASP A 111 2.81 9.17 -9.06
N PRO A 112 2.75 10.43 -8.63
CA PRO A 112 2.06 10.79 -7.41
C PRO A 112 0.54 10.77 -7.56
N ARG A 113 -0.02 10.51 -8.76
CA ARG A 113 -1.48 10.41 -8.94
C ARG A 113 -2.10 9.40 -8.01
N PHE A 114 -1.50 8.20 -7.90
CA PHE A 114 -2.08 7.11 -7.12
C PHE A 114 -2.32 7.48 -5.66
N LYS A 115 -1.35 8.15 -5.02
CA LYS A 115 -1.50 8.62 -3.63
C LYS A 115 -2.33 9.89 -3.50
N GLN A 116 -2.22 10.82 -4.46
CA GLN A 116 -2.94 12.11 -4.41
C GLN A 116 -4.43 11.94 -4.66
N ASP A 117 -4.77 11.14 -5.67
CA ASP A 117 -6.14 10.86 -6.10
C ASP A 117 -6.84 10.01 -5.04
N HIS A 118 -6.17 8.99 -4.50
CA HIS A 118 -6.69 8.19 -3.41
C HIS A 118 -6.96 9.05 -2.15
N ALA A 119 -6.01 9.88 -1.71
CA ALA A 119 -6.23 10.78 -0.58
C ALA A 119 -7.40 11.75 -0.82
N THR A 120 -7.53 12.30 -2.04
CA THR A 120 -8.64 13.17 -2.42
C THR A 120 -9.98 12.42 -2.35
N PHE A 121 -10.02 11.19 -2.88
CA PHE A 121 -11.19 10.34 -2.83
C PHE A 121 -11.61 10.02 -1.39
N MET A 122 -10.66 9.64 -0.52
CA MET A 122 -10.94 9.25 0.87
C MET A 122 -11.67 10.34 1.67
N TYR A 123 -11.38 11.61 1.40
CA TYR A 123 -12.06 12.74 2.05
C TYR A 123 -13.30 13.25 1.32
N SER A 124 -13.59 12.73 0.13
CA SER A 124 -14.74 13.14 -0.67
C SER A 124 -16.07 12.69 -0.08
N ALA A 125 -17.17 13.28 -0.55
CA ALA A 125 -18.53 12.90 -0.16
C ALA A 125 -18.96 11.50 -0.65
N ASP A 126 -18.17 10.88 -1.53
CA ASP A 126 -18.42 9.56 -2.11
C ASP A 126 -17.65 8.44 -1.41
N SER A 127 -16.82 8.79 -0.41
CA SER A 127 -16.12 7.82 0.43
C SER A 127 -16.72 7.79 1.83
N ASN A 128 -16.43 6.72 2.56
CA ASN A 128 -16.65 6.65 4.00
C ASN A 128 -15.30 6.66 4.74
N PRO A 129 -14.78 7.84 5.13
CA PRO A 129 -13.50 7.93 5.83
C PRO A 129 -13.57 7.38 7.26
N ARG A 130 -14.77 7.09 7.80
CA ARG A 130 -14.97 6.63 9.19
C ARG A 130 -15.63 5.26 9.29
N GLN A 131 -15.61 4.46 8.20
CA GLN A 131 -16.12 3.08 8.26
C GLN A 131 -15.31 2.24 9.24
N TYR A 132 -13.99 2.39 9.20
CA TYR A 132 -13.04 1.89 10.18
C TYR A 132 -12.26 3.03 10.83
N SER A 133 -11.64 2.77 11.99
CA SER A 133 -10.68 3.66 12.63
C SER A 133 -9.56 4.06 11.65
N GLU A 134 -9.10 5.31 11.68
CA GLU A 134 -8.18 5.80 10.65
C GLU A 134 -7.14 6.80 11.16
N SER A 135 -6.00 6.87 10.44
CA SER A 135 -4.95 7.90 10.55
C SER A 135 -4.67 8.59 9.20
N LEU A 136 -5.71 8.91 8.43
CA LEU A 136 -5.63 9.45 7.06
C LEU A 136 -4.89 10.79 6.99
N ALA A 137 -5.09 11.69 7.96
CA ALA A 137 -4.43 12.99 7.95
C ALA A 137 -2.91 12.83 8.15
N ASP A 138 -2.51 11.88 9.01
CA ASP A 138 -1.11 11.48 9.15
C ASP A 138 -0.54 10.87 7.86
N GLY A 139 -1.30 10.01 7.17
CA GLY A 139 -0.91 9.50 5.85
C GLY A 139 -0.65 10.61 4.82
N VAL A 140 -1.54 11.61 4.74
CA VAL A 140 -1.34 12.76 3.84
C VAL A 140 -0.12 13.61 4.24
N TRP A 141 0.08 13.82 5.54
CA TRP A 141 1.28 14.49 6.05
C TRP A 141 2.56 13.73 5.67
N ARG A 142 2.59 12.41 5.85
CA ARG A 142 3.72 11.54 5.47
C ARG A 142 4.03 11.56 3.97
N ASN A 143 3.02 11.72 3.13
CA ASN A 143 3.21 11.92 1.69
C ASN A 143 3.91 13.25 1.40
N TYR A 144 3.48 14.34 2.05
CA TYR A 144 4.13 15.64 1.92
C TYR A 144 5.61 15.59 2.35
N LEU A 145 5.96 14.84 3.40
CA LEU A 145 7.35 14.69 3.84
C LEU A 145 8.27 14.05 2.78
N VAL A 146 7.70 13.28 1.84
CA VAL A 146 8.43 12.65 0.73
C VAL A 146 8.36 13.51 -0.53
N ASP A 147 7.19 14.04 -0.89
CA ASP A 147 7.01 14.82 -2.12
C ASP A 147 7.59 16.23 -2.02
N GLY A 148 7.55 16.84 -0.84
CA GLY A 148 7.88 18.25 -0.61
C GLY A 148 6.86 19.24 -1.15
N ASN A 149 5.76 18.79 -1.79
CA ASN A 149 4.68 19.64 -2.30
C ASN A 149 3.50 19.71 -1.32
N PRO A 150 3.19 20.89 -0.72
CA PRO A 150 2.14 21.02 0.29
C PRO A 150 0.72 21.16 -0.27
N GLU A 151 0.54 21.34 -1.58
CA GLU A 151 -0.74 21.75 -2.19
C GLU A 151 -1.91 20.85 -1.80
N LEU A 152 -1.74 19.52 -1.93
CA LEU A 152 -2.78 18.55 -1.59
C LEU A 152 -3.11 18.56 -0.09
N ALA A 153 -2.09 18.58 0.77
CA ALA A 153 -2.28 18.58 2.21
C ALA A 153 -3.07 19.82 2.66
N ILE A 154 -2.71 20.98 2.10
CA ILE A 154 -3.39 22.26 2.36
C ILE A 154 -4.84 22.23 1.85
N SER A 155 -5.11 21.63 0.68
CA SER A 155 -6.46 21.58 0.12
C SER A 155 -7.42 20.68 0.92
N LEU A 156 -6.90 19.65 1.59
CA LEU A 156 -7.69 18.70 2.38
C LEU A 156 -7.83 19.09 3.86
N LEU A 157 -7.18 20.17 4.31
CA LEU A 157 -7.12 20.54 5.73
C LEU A 157 -8.51 20.73 6.38
N ASP A 158 -9.47 21.29 5.65
CA ASP A 158 -10.83 21.51 6.18
C ASP A 158 -11.60 20.18 6.32
N ASP A 159 -11.42 19.25 5.38
CA ASP A 159 -12.00 17.91 5.46
C ASP A 159 -11.38 17.06 6.58
N MET A 160 -10.06 17.18 6.79
CA MET A 160 -9.39 16.53 7.92
C MET A 160 -9.95 17.01 9.26
N GLN A 161 -10.16 18.33 9.41
CA GLN A 161 -10.76 18.89 10.62
C GLN A 161 -12.20 18.40 10.81
N ARG A 162 -12.99 18.35 9.73
CA ARG A 162 -14.36 17.82 9.76
C ARG A 162 -14.39 16.38 10.24
N VAL A 163 -13.64 15.47 9.59
CA VAL A 163 -13.59 14.04 9.95
C VAL A 163 -13.16 13.85 11.40
N TYR A 164 -12.11 14.56 11.85
CA TYR A 164 -11.67 14.52 13.24
C TYR A 164 -12.77 14.95 14.21
N ASN A 165 -13.44 16.07 13.94
CA ASN A 165 -14.48 16.59 14.82
C ASN A 165 -15.73 15.71 14.83
N GLU A 166 -16.01 14.99 13.75
CA GLU A 166 -17.06 13.98 13.75
C GLU A 166 -16.72 12.82 14.68
N TRP A 167 -15.48 12.29 14.65
CA TRP A 167 -15.03 11.28 15.63
C TRP A 167 -15.14 11.77 17.07
N VAL A 168 -14.79 13.05 17.33
CA VAL A 168 -14.97 13.65 18.66
C VAL A 168 -16.45 13.68 19.05
N GLY A 169 -17.33 13.95 18.10
CA GLY A 169 -18.77 14.09 18.34
C GLY A 169 -19.47 12.80 18.73
N ASP A 170 -18.99 11.63 18.27
CA ASP A 170 -19.69 10.35 18.46
C ASP A 170 -18.86 9.20 19.04
N HIS A 171 -17.53 9.32 19.15
CA HIS A 171 -16.64 8.25 19.67
C HIS A 171 -15.65 8.71 20.76
N TYR A 172 -15.78 9.93 21.29
CA TYR A 172 -14.90 10.44 22.37
C TYR A 172 -15.63 10.51 23.71
N ASP A 173 -15.07 9.91 24.76
CA ASP A 173 -15.58 10.04 26.12
C ASP A 173 -14.86 11.19 26.83
N GLU A 174 -15.53 12.35 26.95
CA GLU A 174 -15.00 13.53 27.62
C GLU A 174 -14.60 13.28 29.08
N THR A 175 -15.25 12.34 29.77
CA THR A 175 -14.96 12.05 31.19
C THR A 175 -13.67 11.27 31.37
N LYS A 176 -13.23 10.57 30.32
CA LYS A 176 -11.98 9.81 30.27
C LYS A 176 -10.89 10.49 29.48
N GLY A 177 -11.25 11.35 28.54
CA GLY A 177 -10.31 11.97 27.61
C GLY A 177 -9.76 11.00 26.56
N LEU A 178 -10.55 9.98 26.18
CA LEU A 178 -10.14 8.93 25.24
C LEU A 178 -11.25 8.64 24.22
N PHE A 179 -10.82 8.24 23.03
CA PHE A 179 -11.69 7.64 22.02
C PHE A 179 -11.96 6.17 22.36
N TRP A 180 -13.16 5.70 22.01
CA TRP A 180 -13.56 4.31 22.08
C TRP A 180 -14.05 3.82 20.73
N ILE A 181 -13.91 2.53 20.48
CA ILE A 181 -14.32 1.91 19.21
C ILE A 181 -14.70 0.45 19.42
N GLU A 182 -15.60 -0.07 18.60
CA GLU A 182 -15.85 -1.51 18.49
C GLU A 182 -14.69 -2.18 17.75
N PRO A 183 -14.16 -3.34 18.18
CA PRO A 183 -13.05 -4.00 17.52
C PRO A 183 -13.28 -4.28 16.03
N LEU A 184 -14.52 -4.61 15.61
CA LEU A 184 -14.86 -4.76 14.19
C LEU A 184 -14.63 -3.46 13.39
N ALA A 185 -15.04 -2.31 13.95
CA ALA A 185 -14.80 -0.99 13.37
C ALA A 185 -13.35 -0.50 13.56
N ASP A 186 -12.54 -1.22 14.32
CA ASP A 186 -11.07 -1.06 14.41
C ASP A 186 -10.34 -2.10 13.55
N ALA A 187 -11.07 -2.78 12.65
CA ALA A 187 -10.57 -3.82 11.74
C ALA A 187 -9.96 -5.05 12.43
N THR A 188 -10.38 -5.33 13.65
CA THR A 188 -9.81 -6.38 14.51
C THR A 188 -10.92 -7.18 15.20
N GLU A 189 -11.83 -7.77 14.43
CA GLU A 189 -12.89 -8.63 14.96
C GLU A 189 -12.35 -9.83 15.75
N TYR A 190 -13.09 -10.28 16.77
CA TYR A 190 -12.65 -11.31 17.70
C TYR A 190 -11.37 -10.95 18.50
N THR A 191 -11.27 -9.72 18.99
CA THR A 191 -10.28 -9.36 20.03
C THR A 191 -10.72 -9.87 21.41
N ILE A 192 -9.83 -9.80 22.40
CA ILE A 192 -10.18 -10.11 23.79
C ILE A 192 -11.40 -9.29 24.24
N ALA A 193 -11.46 -8.01 23.83
CA ALA A 193 -12.55 -7.12 24.22
C ALA A 193 -13.93 -7.61 23.74
N SER A 194 -14.09 -7.93 22.45
CA SER A 194 -15.38 -8.39 21.92
C SER A 194 -15.74 -9.80 22.41
N ILE A 195 -14.75 -10.69 22.49
CA ILE A 195 -14.97 -12.06 22.96
C ILE A 195 -15.41 -12.07 24.44
N ASP A 196 -14.69 -11.35 25.31
CA ASP A 196 -15.02 -11.32 26.74
C ASP A 196 -16.35 -10.61 27.00
N ALA A 197 -16.66 -9.52 26.28
CA ALA A 197 -17.94 -8.85 26.39
C ALA A 197 -19.13 -9.76 26.01
N SER A 198 -18.91 -10.72 25.12
CA SER A 198 -19.90 -11.74 24.76
C SER A 198 -20.02 -12.90 25.77
N GLY A 199 -19.11 -12.99 26.76
CA GLY A 199 -19.00 -14.13 27.67
C GLY A 199 -18.28 -15.35 27.05
N GLY A 200 -17.49 -15.14 26.00
CA GLY A 200 -16.76 -16.21 25.31
C GLY A 200 -17.62 -17.05 24.33
N TYR A 201 -18.84 -16.61 24.05
CA TYR A 201 -19.78 -17.29 23.16
C TYR A 201 -19.68 -16.83 21.69
N ASP A 202 -19.25 -15.60 21.46
CA ASP A 202 -19.05 -14.97 20.15
C ASP A 202 -17.86 -13.98 20.24
N GLY A 203 -17.75 -13.05 19.31
CA GLY A 203 -16.79 -11.95 19.30
C GLY A 203 -16.75 -11.17 17.99
N PHE A 204 -17.67 -11.43 17.04
CA PHE A 204 -17.70 -10.71 15.76
C PHE A 204 -17.99 -9.22 15.95
N GLY A 205 -18.97 -8.90 16.79
CA GLY A 205 -19.30 -7.53 17.21
C GLY A 205 -19.33 -7.38 18.72
N GLY A 206 -19.68 -6.17 19.18
CA GLY A 206 -19.67 -5.76 20.58
C GLY A 206 -18.26 -5.51 21.13
N GLY A 207 -18.19 -5.28 22.45
CA GLY A 207 -16.91 -5.08 23.15
C GLY A 207 -16.24 -3.75 22.83
N GLN A 208 -17.02 -2.68 22.64
CA GLN A 208 -16.47 -1.34 22.51
C GLN A 208 -15.49 -1.05 23.65
N ALA A 209 -14.31 -0.53 23.29
CA ALA A 209 -13.21 -0.34 24.19
C ALA A 209 -12.43 0.94 23.90
N PHE A 210 -11.80 1.50 24.92
CA PHE A 210 -10.73 2.49 24.81
C PHE A 210 -9.46 1.76 24.38
N ARG A 211 -9.21 1.73 23.06
CA ARG A 211 -8.10 0.98 22.47
C ARG A 211 -6.88 1.86 22.23
N PRO A 212 -5.64 1.35 22.41
CA PRO A 212 -4.42 2.06 22.04
C PRO A 212 -4.39 2.46 20.56
N THR A 213 -5.03 1.70 19.67
CA THR A 213 -5.13 1.95 18.22
C THR A 213 -5.81 3.27 17.89
N ILE A 214 -7.14 3.38 18.02
CA ILE A 214 -7.90 4.59 17.64
C ILE A 214 -7.38 5.85 18.35
N ASN A 215 -6.96 5.75 19.61
CA ASN A 215 -6.39 6.89 20.33
C ASN A 215 -5.05 7.33 19.72
N THR A 216 -4.20 6.39 19.31
CA THR A 216 -2.97 6.69 18.58
C THR A 216 -3.27 7.31 17.22
N TYR A 217 -4.26 6.78 16.49
CA TYR A 217 -4.59 7.30 15.18
C TYR A 217 -5.15 8.74 15.25
N GLN A 218 -6.01 9.02 16.22
CA GLN A 218 -6.52 10.38 16.44
C GLN A 218 -5.42 11.32 16.99
N TYR A 219 -4.48 10.85 17.81
CA TYR A 219 -3.27 11.63 18.14
C TYR A 219 -2.49 12.01 16.87
N ALA A 220 -2.24 11.04 15.99
CA ALA A 220 -1.48 11.25 14.75
C ALA A 220 -2.19 12.24 13.82
N ASN A 221 -3.51 12.06 13.64
CA ASN A 221 -4.33 12.97 12.84
C ASN A 221 -4.33 14.40 13.40
N ALA A 222 -4.44 14.57 14.72
CA ALA A 222 -4.38 15.89 15.34
C ALA A 222 -3.01 16.56 15.12
N ARG A 223 -1.91 15.81 15.27
CA ARG A 223 -0.56 16.33 14.96
C ARG A 223 -0.42 16.71 13.49
N ALA A 224 -0.93 15.90 12.58
CA ALA A 224 -0.89 16.17 11.15
C ALA A 224 -1.67 17.44 10.79
N ILE A 225 -2.89 17.60 11.30
CA ILE A 225 -3.72 18.80 11.11
C ILE A 225 -2.99 20.05 11.62
N ALA A 226 -2.41 20.00 12.82
CA ALA A 226 -1.65 21.12 13.36
C ALA A 226 -0.42 21.48 12.49
N LYS A 227 0.33 20.47 12.03
CA LYS A 227 1.49 20.67 11.15
C LYS A 227 1.10 21.27 9.78
N ILE A 228 0.01 20.79 9.19
CA ILE A 228 -0.50 21.30 7.91
C ILE A 228 -1.08 22.71 8.06
N ALA A 229 -1.78 23.01 9.15
CA ALA A 229 -2.27 24.36 9.46
C ALA A 229 -1.12 25.36 9.63
N ALA A 230 -0.05 24.96 10.32
CA ALA A 230 1.16 25.76 10.45
C ALA A 230 1.83 26.01 9.08
N LEU A 231 1.86 24.99 8.22
CA LEU A 231 2.41 25.08 6.86
C LEU A 231 1.59 26.02 5.96
N LYS A 232 0.26 26.01 6.08
CA LYS A 232 -0.64 26.93 5.36
C LYS A 232 -0.48 28.38 5.83
N GLY A 233 -0.18 28.58 7.11
CA GLY A 233 -0.04 29.89 7.75
C GLY A 233 -1.38 30.58 8.04
N GLY A 234 -1.38 31.51 9.01
CA GLY A 234 -2.57 32.29 9.38
C GLY A 234 -3.65 31.51 10.15
N LEU A 235 -3.31 30.35 10.72
CA LEU A 235 -4.21 29.43 11.42
C LEU A 235 -3.70 29.08 12.83
N ASP A 236 -3.11 30.04 13.54
CA ASP A 236 -2.47 29.81 14.85
C ASP A 236 -3.42 29.18 15.88
N ASP A 237 -4.71 29.53 15.85
CA ASP A 237 -5.74 28.94 16.72
C ASP A 237 -5.95 27.45 16.42
N VAL A 238 -5.97 27.05 15.15
CA VAL A 238 -6.09 25.64 14.73
C VAL A 238 -4.84 24.87 15.13
N VAL A 239 -3.65 25.46 14.94
CA VAL A 239 -2.38 24.85 15.36
C VAL A 239 -2.38 24.59 16.87
N ALA A 240 -2.79 25.57 17.67
CA ALA A 240 -2.85 25.44 19.12
C ALA A 240 -3.90 24.40 19.55
N GLU A 241 -5.11 24.45 18.98
CA GLU A 241 -6.20 23.54 19.30
C GLU A 241 -5.81 22.08 19.07
N TYR A 242 -5.33 21.74 17.88
CA TYR A 242 -5.03 20.35 17.53
C TYR A 242 -3.76 19.84 18.22
N ASN A 243 -2.76 20.69 18.49
CA ASN A 243 -1.65 20.30 19.36
C ASN A 243 -2.14 19.97 20.78
N ASN A 244 -2.96 20.84 21.38
CA ASN A 244 -3.49 20.59 22.73
C ASN A 244 -4.32 19.29 22.79
N ARG A 245 -5.12 19.00 21.76
CA ARG A 245 -5.86 17.73 21.68
C ARG A 245 -4.92 16.53 21.59
N ALA A 246 -3.89 16.59 20.75
CA ALA A 246 -2.88 15.55 20.64
C ALA A 246 -2.14 15.33 21.97
N ASP A 247 -1.69 16.40 22.61
CA ASP A 247 -1.01 16.35 23.91
C ASP A 247 -1.92 15.72 24.99
N ALA A 248 -3.19 16.10 25.05
CA ALA A 248 -4.15 15.52 26.00
C ALA A 248 -4.40 14.01 25.78
N ILE A 249 -4.51 13.57 24.53
CA ILE A 249 -4.65 12.14 24.19
C ILE A 249 -3.38 11.38 24.59
N LYS A 250 -2.21 11.90 24.25
CA LYS A 250 -0.92 11.30 24.61
C LYS A 250 -0.79 11.13 26.11
N GLU A 251 -1.02 12.18 26.90
CA GLU A 251 -0.95 12.12 28.36
C GLU A 251 -1.92 11.09 28.93
N THR A 252 -3.16 11.06 28.43
CA THR A 252 -4.22 10.19 28.94
C THR A 252 -4.00 8.73 28.56
N LEU A 253 -3.63 8.42 27.32
CA LEU A 253 -3.31 7.06 26.88
C LEU A 253 -2.16 6.49 27.73
N GLN A 254 -1.09 7.25 27.90
CA GLN A 254 0.07 6.82 28.66
C GLN A 254 -0.22 6.59 30.14
N ARG A 255 -1.10 7.39 30.72
CA ARG A 255 -1.52 7.28 32.12
C ARG A 255 -2.48 6.11 32.33
N ASP A 256 -3.49 5.99 31.49
CA ASP A 256 -4.67 5.18 31.77
C ASP A 256 -4.69 3.84 31.01
N LEU A 257 -4.09 3.76 29.82
CA LEU A 257 -4.00 2.52 29.05
C LEU A 257 -2.68 1.76 29.28
N TRP A 258 -1.65 2.39 29.86
CA TRP A 258 -0.49 1.64 30.32
C TRP A 258 -0.86 0.78 31.54
N ASN A 259 -0.67 -0.53 31.42
CA ASN A 259 -0.86 -1.47 32.51
C ASN A 259 0.49 -1.89 33.10
N SER A 260 0.77 -1.55 34.36
CA SER A 260 2.05 -1.87 35.00
C SER A 260 2.24 -3.35 35.37
N THR A 261 1.16 -4.15 35.37
CA THR A 261 1.24 -5.60 35.62
C THR A 261 1.55 -6.34 34.33
N PHE A 262 0.93 -5.93 33.21
CA PHE A 262 1.22 -6.48 31.89
C PHE A 262 2.47 -5.85 31.25
N GLU A 263 2.93 -4.69 31.73
CA GLU A 263 4.03 -3.90 31.16
C GLU A 263 3.82 -3.63 29.66
N HIS A 264 2.58 -3.22 29.34
CA HIS A 264 2.10 -3.03 27.98
C HIS A 264 0.94 -2.02 27.95
N PHE A 265 0.64 -1.46 26.78
CA PHE A 265 -0.59 -0.71 26.57
C PHE A 265 -1.76 -1.66 26.35
N ILE A 266 -2.79 -1.57 27.19
CA ILE A 266 -3.90 -2.51 27.27
C ILE A 266 -5.22 -1.75 27.16
N ASP A 267 -6.14 -2.30 26.37
CA ASP A 267 -7.49 -1.77 26.22
C ASP A 267 -8.25 -1.73 27.55
N ARG A 268 -9.18 -0.78 27.66
CA ARG A 268 -10.20 -0.77 28.71
C ARG A 268 -11.59 -0.85 28.12
N PHE A 269 -12.51 -1.56 28.76
CA PHE A 269 -13.88 -1.64 28.30
C PHE A 269 -14.59 -0.28 28.36
N PHE A 270 -15.24 0.10 27.26
CA PHE A 270 -16.22 1.21 27.22
C PHE A 270 -17.64 0.71 27.53
N VAL A 271 -17.89 -0.59 27.35
CA VAL A 271 -19.16 -1.21 27.71
C VAL A 271 -19.19 -1.70 29.16
N ASN A 272 -20.39 -1.85 29.69
CA ASN A 272 -20.66 -2.50 30.98
C ASN A 272 -21.83 -3.47 30.82
N ASN A 273 -21.61 -4.75 31.07
CA ASN A 273 -22.64 -5.79 30.98
C ASN A 273 -22.43 -6.87 32.06
N GLU A 274 -23.06 -8.04 31.92
CA GLU A 274 -22.95 -9.14 32.88
C GLU A 274 -21.57 -9.85 32.87
N ASN A 275 -20.79 -9.70 31.80
CA ASN A 275 -19.50 -10.35 31.59
C ASN A 275 -18.31 -9.40 31.84
N VAL A 276 -18.48 -8.11 31.54
CA VAL A 276 -17.40 -7.10 31.62
C VAL A 276 -17.88 -5.81 32.27
N THR A 277 -16.97 -5.12 32.95
CA THR A 277 -17.25 -3.88 33.68
C THR A 277 -16.60 -2.69 32.98
N TYR A 278 -17.33 -1.58 32.86
CA TYR A 278 -16.79 -0.35 32.28
C TYR A 278 -15.50 0.06 32.98
N TRP A 279 -14.53 0.52 32.19
CA TRP A 279 -13.21 0.98 32.61
C TRP A 279 -12.25 -0.11 33.10
N ASP A 280 -12.67 -1.34 33.30
CA ASP A 280 -11.73 -2.43 33.60
C ASP A 280 -10.85 -2.71 32.38
N PHE A 281 -9.60 -3.11 32.65
CA PHE A 281 -8.70 -3.58 31.60
C PHE A 281 -9.19 -4.90 31.01
N ILE A 282 -8.97 -5.11 29.72
CA ILE A 282 -9.02 -6.46 29.15
C ILE A 282 -7.95 -7.35 29.80
N ARG A 283 -8.18 -8.67 29.77
CA ARG A 283 -7.37 -9.63 30.56
C ARG A 283 -6.16 -10.22 29.82
N GLY A 284 -5.61 -9.52 28.83
CA GLY A 284 -4.42 -9.99 28.10
C GLY A 284 -3.78 -8.91 27.21
N ARG A 285 -2.55 -9.19 26.77
CA ARG A 285 -1.81 -8.35 25.81
C ARG A 285 -2.25 -8.65 24.39
N GLU A 286 -2.48 -7.59 23.62
CA GLU A 286 -2.65 -7.64 22.17
C GLU A 286 -1.50 -6.87 21.49
N LEU A 287 -1.11 -7.25 20.28
CA LEU A 287 -0.12 -6.49 19.48
C LEU A 287 -0.56 -5.05 19.22
N ALA A 288 -1.88 -4.78 19.28
CA ALA A 288 -2.46 -3.44 19.23
C ALA A 288 -1.80 -2.45 20.23
N GLY A 289 -1.30 -2.94 21.37
CA GLY A 289 -0.56 -2.12 22.33
C GLY A 289 0.82 -1.63 21.87
N ILE A 290 1.35 -2.10 20.74
CA ILE A 290 2.60 -1.62 20.13
C ILE A 290 2.35 -0.48 19.12
N VAL A 291 1.12 -0.34 18.61
CA VAL A 291 0.74 0.69 17.63
C VAL A 291 1.11 2.12 18.03
N PRO A 292 1.09 2.54 19.32
CA PRO A 292 1.50 3.90 19.71
C PRO A 292 2.83 4.38 19.13
N TRP A 293 3.84 3.51 19.02
CA TRP A 293 5.16 3.88 18.49
C TRP A 293 5.17 4.08 16.97
N ALA A 294 4.22 3.51 16.21
CA ALA A 294 4.14 3.71 14.75
C ALA A 294 3.81 5.16 14.36
N HIS A 295 3.37 5.98 15.32
CA HIS A 295 3.01 7.39 15.15
C HIS A 295 3.69 8.31 16.17
N ASP A 296 4.79 7.87 16.80
CA ASP A 296 5.60 8.66 17.73
C ASP A 296 4.81 9.22 18.92
N LEU A 297 3.86 8.43 19.45
CA LEU A 297 3.02 8.84 20.57
C LEU A 297 3.73 8.73 21.92
N PRO A 298 4.30 7.59 22.33
CA PRO A 298 4.87 7.46 23.66
C PRO A 298 6.01 8.45 23.90
N ASP A 299 6.22 8.81 25.16
CA ASP A 299 7.46 9.42 25.61
C ASP A 299 8.60 8.40 25.55
N ASP A 300 9.81 8.89 25.31
CA ASP A 300 11.01 8.06 25.35
C ASP A 300 11.39 7.71 26.80
N ASP A 301 10.66 6.74 27.35
CA ASP A 301 10.81 6.18 28.68
C ASP A 301 11.07 4.67 28.57
N ALA A 302 12.11 4.20 29.29
CA ALA A 302 12.44 2.78 29.36
C ALA A 302 11.28 1.93 29.91
N LYS A 303 10.43 2.51 30.77
CA LYS A 303 9.21 1.87 31.25
C LYS A 303 8.32 1.38 30.11
N PHE A 304 8.10 2.20 29.09
CA PHE A 304 7.28 1.80 27.94
C PHE A 304 8.04 0.80 27.05
N GLY A 305 9.37 0.90 26.99
CA GLY A 305 10.23 -0.04 26.30
C GLY A 305 10.08 -1.50 26.75
N GLU A 306 9.65 -1.74 28.00
CA GLU A 306 9.38 -3.08 28.54
C GLU A 306 8.39 -3.89 27.70
N ALA A 307 7.47 -3.24 26.97
CA ALA A 307 6.51 -3.92 26.08
C ALA A 307 7.19 -4.80 25.03
N TRP A 308 8.39 -4.40 24.56
CA TRP A 308 9.10 -5.10 23.49
C TRP A 308 9.58 -6.50 23.89
N LYS A 309 9.81 -6.78 25.17
CA LYS A 309 10.17 -8.15 25.60
C LYS A 309 9.08 -9.17 25.29
N HIS A 310 7.82 -8.72 25.27
CA HIS A 310 6.68 -9.57 24.98
C HIS A 310 6.55 -9.85 23.48
N VAL A 311 6.88 -8.85 22.65
CA VAL A 311 6.92 -8.97 21.18
C VAL A 311 7.99 -9.97 20.72
N LEU A 312 9.16 -9.97 21.37
CA LEU A 312 10.25 -10.87 21.01
C LEU A 312 10.16 -12.27 21.66
N SER A 313 9.29 -12.44 22.65
CA SER A 313 9.19 -13.69 23.42
C SER A 313 8.40 -14.76 22.67
N SER A 314 9.02 -15.94 22.50
CA SER A 314 8.43 -17.10 21.82
C SER A 314 7.13 -17.60 22.47
N ASP A 315 7.03 -17.42 23.79
CA ASP A 315 5.93 -17.89 24.63
C ASP A 315 4.80 -16.86 24.73
N GLN A 316 4.98 -15.68 24.11
CA GLN A 316 4.07 -14.55 24.15
C GLN A 316 3.71 -14.11 22.73
N LEU A 317 4.00 -12.87 22.33
CA LEU A 317 3.56 -12.32 21.05
C LEU A 317 4.49 -12.71 19.89
N GLY A 318 5.69 -13.23 20.14
CA GLY A 318 6.64 -13.62 19.09
C GLY A 318 6.43 -15.06 18.61
N GLY A 319 5.70 -15.28 17.52
CA GLY A 319 5.63 -16.62 16.91
C GLY A 319 6.85 -16.95 16.03
N PRO A 320 7.15 -18.23 15.82
CA PRO A 320 8.27 -18.65 14.95
C PRO A 320 8.08 -18.29 13.48
N PHE A 321 6.85 -18.11 12.99
CA PHE A 321 6.55 -17.74 11.60
C PHE A 321 5.78 -16.41 11.45
N GLY A 322 5.53 -15.69 12.55
CA GLY A 322 4.88 -14.39 12.53
C GLY A 322 4.52 -13.92 13.93
N LEU A 323 4.16 -12.64 14.08
CA LEU A 323 3.77 -12.08 15.38
C LEU A 323 2.30 -12.40 15.68
N ARG A 324 1.99 -12.85 16.91
CA ARG A 324 0.63 -13.23 17.33
C ARG A 324 -0.17 -12.01 17.73
N THR A 325 -1.37 -11.80 17.19
CA THR A 325 -2.21 -10.66 17.59
C THR A 325 -2.56 -10.67 19.09
N VAL A 326 -2.63 -11.87 19.70
CA VAL A 326 -2.90 -12.13 21.13
C VAL A 326 -1.98 -13.23 21.65
N GLU A 327 -1.63 -13.18 22.93
CA GLU A 327 -0.78 -14.20 23.56
C GLU A 327 -1.43 -15.58 23.69
N PRO A 328 -0.66 -16.68 23.58
CA PRO A 328 -1.14 -18.05 23.77
C PRO A 328 -1.76 -18.36 25.14
N SER A 329 -1.50 -17.54 26.16
CA SER A 329 -2.10 -17.70 27.48
C SER A 329 -3.57 -17.29 27.56
N TYR A 330 -4.10 -16.62 26.53
CA TYR A 330 -5.51 -16.26 26.50
C TYR A 330 -6.39 -17.51 26.31
N GLU A 331 -7.46 -17.62 27.08
CA GLU A 331 -8.36 -18.78 27.12
C GLU A 331 -8.93 -19.16 25.75
N TYR A 332 -9.18 -18.16 24.89
CA TYR A 332 -9.73 -18.36 23.55
C TYR A 332 -8.70 -18.12 22.44
N TYR A 333 -7.40 -18.22 22.74
CA TYR A 333 -6.35 -18.12 21.73
C TYR A 333 -6.60 -19.07 20.56
N MET A 334 -6.57 -18.55 19.32
CA MET A 334 -6.79 -19.29 18.06
C MET A 334 -8.14 -20.04 17.96
N ARG A 335 -9.11 -19.72 18.82
CA ARG A 335 -10.47 -20.27 18.70
C ARG A 335 -11.19 -19.68 17.49
N VAL A 336 -11.92 -20.52 16.76
CA VAL A 336 -12.66 -20.12 15.55
C VAL A 336 -14.17 -20.18 15.83
N TRP A 337 -14.88 -19.10 15.54
CA TRP A 337 -16.34 -19.00 15.64
C TRP A 337 -17.03 -18.92 14.28
N ARG A 338 -16.35 -18.40 13.25
CA ARG A 338 -16.95 -18.11 11.95
C ARG A 338 -16.27 -18.83 10.80
N TYR A 339 -17.10 -19.27 9.84
CA TYR A 339 -16.69 -20.00 8.64
C TYR A 339 -17.49 -19.55 7.43
N GLU A 340 -16.83 -19.47 6.27
CA GLU A 340 -17.48 -19.40 4.97
C GLU A 340 -17.57 -20.83 4.40
N GLY A 341 -18.75 -21.44 4.54
CA GLY A 341 -18.91 -22.87 4.28
C GLY A 341 -18.08 -23.71 5.28
N THR A 342 -17.00 -24.32 4.81
CA THR A 342 -16.05 -25.09 5.65
C THR A 342 -14.72 -24.39 5.87
N GLN A 343 -14.51 -23.22 5.25
CA GLN A 343 -13.27 -22.47 5.34
C GLN A 343 -13.34 -21.46 6.48
N THR A 344 -12.26 -21.35 7.25
CA THR A 344 -12.15 -20.42 8.39
C THR A 344 -12.25 -18.97 7.90
N GLU A 345 -13.03 -18.14 8.61
CA GLU A 345 -13.05 -16.68 8.40
C GLU A 345 -12.10 -15.95 9.38
N CYS A 346 -12.08 -14.62 9.28
CA CYS A 346 -11.13 -13.74 9.95
C CYS A 346 -11.29 -13.74 11.47
N HIS A 347 -10.17 -13.86 12.20
CA HIS A 347 -10.14 -13.77 13.65
C HIS A 347 -8.84 -13.07 14.08
N TRP A 348 -8.91 -12.27 15.15
CA TRP A 348 -7.79 -11.51 15.70
C TRP A 348 -7.39 -11.94 17.11
N ASN A 349 -7.77 -13.14 17.54
CA ASN A 349 -7.48 -13.72 18.85
C ASN A 349 -6.21 -14.59 18.88
N GLY A 350 -5.22 -14.34 18.03
CA GLY A 350 -4.00 -15.14 17.98
C GLY A 350 -3.26 -15.17 16.64
N PRO A 351 -3.94 -15.24 15.47
CA PRO A 351 -3.27 -15.32 14.18
C PRO A 351 -2.25 -14.21 13.93
N SER A 352 -1.25 -14.47 13.08
CA SER A 352 -0.37 -13.43 12.57
C SER A 352 -1.02 -12.70 11.40
N TRP A 353 -1.16 -11.39 11.53
CA TRP A 353 -1.73 -10.52 10.50
C TRP A 353 -0.64 -9.62 9.89
N PRO A 354 -0.46 -9.61 8.56
CA PRO A 354 0.38 -8.65 7.86
C PRO A 354 0.09 -7.19 8.24
N TYR A 355 -1.19 -6.86 8.48
CA TYR A 355 -1.64 -5.54 8.94
C TYR A 355 -0.90 -5.11 10.22
N GLN A 356 -1.00 -5.90 11.31
CA GLN A 356 -0.32 -5.57 12.58
C GLN A 356 1.19 -5.78 12.50
N THR A 357 1.66 -6.73 11.70
CA THR A 357 3.11 -6.91 11.47
C THR A 357 3.72 -5.64 10.86
N THR A 358 3.02 -4.99 9.92
CA THR A 358 3.42 -3.69 9.36
C THR A 358 3.52 -2.62 10.44
N GLN A 359 2.52 -2.53 11.32
CA GLN A 359 2.51 -1.55 12.41
C GLN A 359 3.64 -1.78 13.41
N VAL A 360 3.92 -3.04 13.76
CA VAL A 360 5.01 -3.40 14.68
C VAL A 360 6.37 -3.09 14.07
N LEU A 361 6.60 -3.41 12.78
CA LEU A 361 7.85 -3.09 12.11
C LEU A 361 8.03 -1.57 11.95
N THR A 362 6.97 -0.83 11.68
CA THR A 362 6.98 0.65 11.68
C THR A 362 7.34 1.19 13.07
N SER A 363 6.69 0.67 14.11
CA SER A 363 6.95 1.02 15.51
C SER A 363 8.39 0.75 15.92
N LEU A 364 8.91 -0.42 15.57
CA LEU A 364 10.28 -0.81 15.88
C LEU A 364 11.27 0.07 15.12
N ALA A 365 10.95 0.44 13.87
CA ALA A 365 11.79 1.34 13.10
C ALA A 365 11.88 2.73 13.73
N ASN A 366 10.79 3.25 14.31
CA ASN A 366 10.80 4.54 15.02
C ASN A 366 11.53 4.44 16.36
N VAL A 367 11.31 3.35 17.11
CA VAL A 367 11.98 3.10 18.39
C VAL A 367 13.50 3.07 18.22
N LEU A 368 14.00 2.34 17.22
CA LEU A 368 15.42 2.26 16.93
C LEU A 368 16.00 3.55 16.33
N ASP A 369 15.17 4.41 15.77
CA ASP A 369 15.61 5.66 15.16
C ASP A 369 15.77 6.79 16.20
N HIS A 370 14.80 6.98 17.10
CA HIS A 370 14.78 8.15 17.97
C HIS A 370 14.18 7.94 19.39
N TYR A 371 14.12 6.69 19.87
CA TYR A 371 13.75 6.37 21.27
C TYR A 371 14.89 5.65 22.02
N PRO A 372 16.01 6.34 22.34
CA PRO A 372 17.16 5.70 22.96
C PRO A 372 16.89 5.08 24.35
N ASN A 373 15.89 5.55 25.10
CA ASN A 373 15.53 4.95 26.38
C ASN A 373 14.55 3.77 26.20
N SER A 374 13.56 3.87 25.32
CA SER A 374 12.61 2.77 25.06
C SER A 374 13.23 1.63 24.23
N SER A 375 14.31 1.88 23.48
CA SER A 375 14.97 0.86 22.65
C SER A 375 15.87 -0.11 23.42
N SER A 376 15.97 -0.03 24.76
CA SER A 376 16.96 -0.78 25.54
C SER A 376 16.87 -2.31 25.44
N LEU A 377 15.72 -2.84 24.97
CA LEU A 377 15.44 -4.28 24.86
C LEU A 377 15.37 -4.79 23.41
N VAL A 378 15.58 -3.91 22.43
CA VAL A 378 15.53 -4.23 20.99
C VAL A 378 16.75 -3.68 20.28
N ASN A 379 17.12 -4.25 19.15
CA ASN A 379 18.19 -3.75 18.31
C ASN A 379 17.90 -3.92 16.81
N VAL A 380 18.81 -3.42 15.98
CA VAL A 380 18.72 -3.50 14.52
C VAL A 380 18.63 -4.94 13.99
N GLY A 381 19.27 -5.89 14.68
CA GLY A 381 19.17 -7.32 14.39
C GLY A 381 17.75 -7.86 14.59
N ASP A 382 17.01 -7.38 15.60
CA ASP A 382 15.60 -7.74 15.79
C ASP A 382 14.72 -7.24 14.66
N TYR A 383 14.93 -5.99 14.21
CA TYR A 383 14.22 -5.43 13.06
C TYR A 383 14.48 -6.25 11.80
N THR A 384 15.75 -6.53 11.49
CA THR A 384 16.12 -7.31 10.30
C THR A 384 15.56 -8.73 10.36
N ARG A 385 15.60 -9.39 11.53
CA ARG A 385 15.03 -10.73 11.73
C ARG A 385 13.52 -10.74 11.52
N LEU A 386 12.78 -9.80 12.10
CA LEU A 386 11.32 -9.72 11.96
C LEU A 386 10.91 -9.36 10.52
N LEU A 387 11.65 -8.47 9.85
CA LEU A 387 11.43 -8.14 8.45
C LEU A 387 11.63 -9.37 7.54
N LYS A 388 12.66 -10.18 7.79
CA LYS A 388 12.88 -11.46 7.09
C LYS A 388 11.77 -12.47 7.36
N GLN A 389 11.30 -12.57 8.60
CA GLN A 389 10.15 -13.42 8.94
C GLN A 389 8.91 -12.97 8.15
N TYR A 390 8.65 -11.66 8.10
CA TYR A 390 7.52 -11.12 7.34
C TYR A 390 7.67 -11.33 5.83
N ALA A 391 8.88 -11.19 5.27
CA ALA A 391 9.16 -11.54 3.87
C ALA A 391 8.79 -13.01 3.58
N ASN A 392 9.15 -13.93 4.46
CA ASN A 392 8.80 -15.35 4.32
C ASN A 392 7.28 -15.61 4.37
N GLN A 393 6.51 -14.82 5.12
CA GLN A 393 5.05 -14.96 5.15
C GLN A 393 4.37 -14.62 3.80
N HIS A 394 5.03 -13.89 2.89
CA HIS A 394 4.48 -13.61 1.57
C HIS A 394 4.49 -14.82 0.64
N TYR A 395 5.19 -15.91 1.01
CA TYR A 395 5.21 -17.15 0.25
C TYR A 395 4.10 -18.09 0.73
N ASN A 396 3.18 -18.42 -0.17
CA ASN A 396 2.01 -19.22 0.14
C ASN A 396 2.29 -20.71 -0.06
N LYS A 397 2.41 -21.42 1.05
CA LYS A 397 2.70 -22.85 1.09
C LYS A 397 1.58 -23.72 0.49
N HIS A 398 0.34 -23.21 0.42
CA HIS A 398 -0.76 -23.92 -0.22
C HIS A 398 -0.71 -23.86 -1.75
N PHE A 399 0.08 -22.95 -2.33
CA PHE A 399 0.22 -22.72 -3.77
C PHE A 399 1.67 -22.87 -4.21
N ASP A 400 2.28 -24.05 -3.96
CA ASP A 400 3.65 -24.37 -4.35
C ASP A 400 4.72 -23.37 -3.85
N ASN A 401 4.42 -22.68 -2.75
CA ASN A 401 5.29 -21.67 -2.13
C ASN A 401 5.62 -20.51 -3.10
N ILE A 402 4.66 -20.09 -3.93
CA ILE A 402 4.75 -18.85 -4.73
C ILE A 402 4.47 -17.62 -3.88
N LEU A 403 4.84 -16.43 -4.38
CA LEU A 403 4.48 -15.15 -3.76
C LEU A 403 2.97 -14.91 -3.92
N ASP A 404 2.26 -14.97 -2.80
CA ASP A 404 0.83 -14.78 -2.70
C ASP A 404 0.51 -14.45 -1.23
N ILE A 405 0.30 -13.17 -0.96
CA ILE A 405 0.02 -12.71 0.41
C ILE A 405 -1.48 -12.85 0.65
N GLU A 406 -1.81 -13.48 1.77
CA GLU A 406 -3.17 -13.79 2.21
C GLU A 406 -3.55 -12.89 3.40
N GLU A 407 -4.76 -13.06 3.92
CA GLU A 407 -5.27 -12.20 5.00
C GLU A 407 -4.52 -12.40 6.32
N ASN A 408 -4.34 -13.66 6.76
CA ASN A 408 -3.65 -13.99 8.01
C ASN A 408 -3.07 -15.41 8.02
N TYR A 409 -2.20 -15.67 9.01
CA TYR A 409 -1.36 -16.86 9.07
C TYR A 409 -1.34 -17.46 10.47
N ASP A 410 -1.16 -18.77 10.54
CA ASP A 410 -0.86 -19.46 11.78
C ASP A 410 0.59 -19.11 12.21
N PRO A 411 0.78 -18.52 13.39
CA PRO A 411 2.09 -18.02 13.82
C PRO A 411 3.09 -19.15 14.15
N ASP A 412 2.61 -20.38 14.35
CA ASP A 412 3.41 -21.54 14.76
C ASP A 412 3.80 -22.44 13.58
N THR A 413 3.05 -22.38 12.47
CA THR A 413 3.31 -23.17 11.25
C THR A 413 3.63 -22.31 10.02
N GLY A 414 3.19 -21.06 9.99
CA GLY A 414 3.31 -20.15 8.85
C GLY A 414 2.35 -20.45 7.70
N GLU A 415 1.35 -21.30 7.90
CA GLU A 415 0.31 -21.59 6.90
C GLU A 415 -0.75 -20.47 6.89
N PRO A 416 -1.27 -20.07 5.72
CA PRO A 416 -2.44 -19.19 5.68
C PRO A 416 -3.65 -19.81 6.37
N ILE A 417 -4.38 -19.03 7.18
CA ILE A 417 -5.61 -19.49 7.84
C ILE A 417 -6.83 -19.10 7.00
N VAL A 418 -6.93 -17.82 6.62
CA VAL A 418 -7.96 -17.31 5.73
C VAL A 418 -7.38 -17.25 4.32
N GLY A 419 -7.62 -18.32 3.55
CA GLY A 419 -7.25 -18.46 2.13
C GLY A 419 -8.50 -18.57 1.26
N LEU A 420 -9.44 -17.65 1.44
CA LEU A 420 -10.67 -17.59 0.64
C LEU A 420 -10.36 -17.04 -0.75
N GLY A 421 -11.29 -17.17 -1.70
CA GLY A 421 -11.08 -16.65 -3.05
C GLY A 421 -10.69 -15.16 -3.11
N ARG A 422 -11.19 -14.36 -2.15
CA ARG A 422 -10.90 -12.93 -2.00
C ARG A 422 -9.52 -12.61 -1.38
N SER A 423 -8.85 -13.61 -0.83
CA SER A 423 -7.68 -13.43 0.04
C SER A 423 -6.37 -13.33 -0.76
N HIS A 424 -6.35 -13.80 -2.00
CA HIS A 424 -5.18 -13.73 -2.87
C HIS A 424 -4.67 -12.31 -3.07
N HIS A 425 -3.35 -12.13 -2.94
CA HIS A 425 -2.65 -10.87 -3.15
C HIS A 425 -3.21 -9.68 -2.36
N TYR A 426 -3.74 -9.93 -1.15
CA TYR A 426 -4.49 -8.97 -0.36
C TYR A 426 -3.69 -7.72 0.04
N PHE A 427 -4.23 -6.53 -0.24
CA PHE A 427 -3.53 -5.27 0.01
C PHE A 427 -3.99 -4.60 1.31
N HIS A 428 -3.74 -5.27 2.42
CA HIS A 428 -4.15 -4.84 3.76
C HIS A 428 -2.95 -4.61 4.70
N SER A 429 -1.79 -4.33 4.12
CA SER A 429 -0.51 -4.20 4.84
C SER A 429 0.50 -3.40 4.02
N GLY A 430 1.65 -3.04 4.59
CA GLY A 430 2.75 -2.33 3.93
C GLY A 430 4.04 -3.16 3.94
N TYR A 431 4.89 -3.01 2.94
CA TYR A 431 6.22 -3.64 2.89
C TYR A 431 7.27 -2.75 2.24
N VAL A 432 6.95 -2.16 1.09
CA VAL A 432 7.85 -1.22 0.38
C VAL A 432 8.23 -0.07 1.30
N ASP A 433 7.26 0.44 2.07
CA ASP A 433 7.51 1.50 3.03
C ASP A 433 8.49 1.09 4.14
N LEU A 434 8.39 -0.14 4.64
CA LEU A 434 9.31 -0.68 5.65
C LEU A 434 10.72 -0.79 5.09
N ILE A 435 10.87 -1.21 3.82
CA ILE A 435 12.16 -1.26 3.15
C ILE A 435 12.76 0.14 3.04
N LEU A 436 12.03 1.10 2.47
CA LEU A 436 12.60 2.40 2.16
C LEU A 436 12.78 3.29 3.39
N SER A 437 11.84 3.28 4.33
CA SER A 437 11.89 4.14 5.53
C SER A 437 12.59 3.52 6.73
N GLY A 438 12.66 2.19 6.82
CA GLY A 438 13.30 1.45 7.92
C GLY A 438 14.60 0.79 7.51
N PHE A 439 14.54 -0.26 6.67
CA PHE A 439 15.71 -1.05 6.28
C PHE A 439 16.81 -0.22 5.61
N VAL A 440 16.46 0.51 4.54
CA VAL A 440 17.29 1.51 3.87
C VAL A 440 17.41 2.76 4.74
N GLY A 441 16.34 3.10 5.46
CA GLY A 441 16.36 4.08 6.53
C GLY A 441 16.15 5.53 6.11
N ILE A 442 15.49 5.80 4.98
CA ILE A 442 15.16 7.19 4.61
C ILE A 442 14.14 7.72 5.62
N ARG A 443 14.49 8.79 6.35
CA ARG A 443 13.64 9.42 7.35
C ARG A 443 13.05 10.70 6.76
N PRO A 444 11.77 10.69 6.30
CA PRO A 444 11.21 11.85 5.63
C PRO A 444 11.05 13.04 6.57
N ARG A 445 11.30 14.26 6.05
CA ARG A 445 11.36 15.48 6.83
C ARG A 445 10.58 16.61 6.14
N ALA A 446 10.14 17.57 6.95
CA ALA A 446 9.35 18.69 6.48
C ALA A 446 10.21 19.87 6.01
N ASP A 447 11.48 19.92 6.42
CA ASP A 447 12.49 20.89 6.00
C ASP A 447 13.33 20.32 4.84
N ASP A 448 14.26 21.12 4.33
CA ASP A 448 15.04 20.84 3.12
C ASP A 448 16.25 19.95 3.40
N VAL A 449 16.04 18.84 4.11
CA VAL A 449 17.07 17.90 4.56
C VAL A 449 16.67 16.47 4.20
N LEU A 450 17.54 15.76 3.49
CA LEU A 450 17.51 14.32 3.37
C LEU A 450 18.22 13.70 4.59
N GLU A 451 17.50 12.90 5.35
CA GLU A 451 18.04 12.12 6.46
C GLU A 451 17.96 10.62 6.15
N VAL A 452 19.05 9.90 6.41
CA VAL A 452 19.16 8.45 6.21
C VAL A 452 19.73 7.83 7.49
N ASN A 453 19.04 6.86 8.06
CA ASN A 453 19.47 6.09 9.23
C ASN A 453 19.07 4.60 9.04
N PRO A 454 19.92 3.80 8.36
CA PRO A 454 19.60 2.43 7.96
C PRO A 454 19.40 1.49 9.14
N LEU A 455 18.39 0.62 9.06
CA LEU A 455 18.13 -0.46 10.02
C LEU A 455 18.40 -1.86 9.45
N ALA A 456 19.24 -1.95 8.43
CA ALA A 456 19.82 -3.22 8.00
C ALA A 456 20.91 -3.67 9.00
N ASP A 457 20.84 -4.89 9.51
CA ASP A 457 21.87 -5.44 10.39
C ASP A 457 23.11 -5.85 9.57
N PRO A 458 24.27 -5.19 9.74
CA PRO A 458 25.48 -5.49 8.97
C PRO A 458 26.05 -6.89 9.26
N SER A 459 25.59 -7.58 10.32
CA SER A 459 25.97 -8.97 10.60
C SER A 459 25.31 -9.98 9.64
N SER A 460 24.18 -9.59 9.02
CA SER A 460 23.39 -10.46 8.13
C SER A 460 23.17 -9.87 6.74
N ILE A 461 23.35 -8.56 6.57
CA ILE A 461 23.22 -7.83 5.31
C ILE A 461 24.58 -7.29 4.87
N SER A 462 25.17 -7.93 3.85
CA SER A 462 26.48 -7.56 3.32
C SER A 462 26.44 -6.41 2.32
N TYR A 463 25.32 -6.23 1.60
CA TYR A 463 25.10 -5.10 0.72
C TYR A 463 23.60 -4.82 0.55
N PHE A 464 23.27 -3.58 0.22
CA PHE A 464 21.99 -3.21 -0.40
C PHE A 464 22.15 -1.96 -1.26
N ARG A 465 21.26 -1.76 -2.22
CA ARG A 465 21.11 -0.50 -2.95
C ARG A 465 19.65 -0.24 -3.22
N ALA A 466 19.19 0.96 -2.87
CA ALA A 466 17.90 1.51 -3.23
C ALA A 466 18.12 2.78 -4.06
N GLU A 467 17.49 2.90 -5.22
CA GLU A 467 17.71 4.04 -6.10
C GLU A 467 16.45 4.42 -6.88
N ARG A 468 16.54 5.53 -7.62
CA ARG A 468 15.40 6.12 -8.34
C ARG A 468 14.26 6.51 -7.38
N ILE A 469 14.61 6.84 -6.15
CA ILE A 469 13.66 7.30 -5.13
C ILE A 469 13.44 8.79 -5.35
N LEU A 470 12.18 9.21 -5.46
CA LEU A 470 11.84 10.61 -5.64
C LEU A 470 11.58 11.23 -4.26
N TYR A 471 12.53 12.03 -3.78
CA TYR A 471 12.44 12.73 -2.50
C TYR A 471 12.55 14.24 -2.73
N HIS A 472 11.51 14.98 -2.34
CA HIS A 472 11.38 16.42 -2.57
C HIS A 472 11.57 16.80 -4.05
N GLY A 473 11.14 15.91 -4.94
CA GLY A 473 11.30 16.03 -6.40
C GLY A 473 12.70 15.80 -6.93
N GLN A 474 13.67 15.42 -6.09
CA GLN A 474 15.00 14.98 -6.51
C GLN A 474 15.09 13.47 -6.53
N GLU A 475 15.84 12.94 -7.49
CA GLU A 475 16.15 11.52 -7.51
C GLU A 475 17.32 11.21 -6.57
N ILE A 476 17.13 10.27 -5.65
CA ILE A 476 18.13 9.86 -4.67
C ILE A 476 18.43 8.36 -4.75
N ALA A 477 19.60 7.99 -4.26
CA ALA A 477 19.98 6.61 -4.01
C ALA A 477 20.67 6.45 -2.66
N VAL A 478 20.49 5.30 -2.03
CA VAL A 478 21.17 4.89 -0.80
C VAL A 478 21.77 3.52 -1.03
N GLN A 479 23.06 3.39 -0.75
CA GLN A 479 23.83 2.18 -0.98
C GLN A 479 24.62 1.80 0.27
N TRP A 480 24.64 0.53 0.59
CA TRP A 480 25.57 -0.10 1.52
C TRP A 480 26.32 -1.22 0.82
N ASP A 481 27.63 -1.26 1.00
CA ASP A 481 28.46 -2.42 0.62
C ASP A 481 29.55 -2.60 1.67
N ALA A 482 29.52 -3.72 2.40
CA ALA A 482 30.46 -3.97 3.49
C ALA A 482 31.92 -4.05 2.99
N THR A 483 32.14 -4.41 1.73
CA THR A 483 33.47 -4.72 1.17
C THR A 483 33.85 -3.88 -0.04
N GLY A 484 32.86 -3.37 -0.76
CA GLY A 484 33.00 -2.76 -2.08
C GLY A 484 32.95 -3.75 -3.23
N ASP A 485 32.78 -5.06 -2.97
CA ASP A 485 32.80 -6.09 -4.01
C ASP A 485 31.57 -6.04 -4.93
N ARG A 486 30.42 -5.54 -4.45
CA ARG A 486 29.17 -5.48 -5.23
C ARG A 486 29.11 -4.23 -6.09
N TYR A 487 29.46 -3.08 -5.53
CA TYR A 487 29.27 -1.77 -6.18
C TYR A 487 30.57 -1.00 -6.44
N GLY A 488 31.73 -1.61 -6.19
CA GLY A 488 33.06 -1.07 -6.43
C GLY A 488 33.63 -0.23 -5.27
N GLU A 489 32.81 0.14 -4.29
CA GLU A 489 33.17 1.04 -3.21
C GLU A 489 32.48 0.62 -1.90
N ALA A 490 33.26 0.42 -0.84
CA ALA A 490 32.74 0.04 0.47
C ALA A 490 32.06 1.22 1.20
N GLY A 491 31.23 0.88 2.18
CA GLY A 491 30.57 1.80 3.10
C GLY A 491 29.12 2.16 2.71
N LEU A 492 28.51 2.99 3.54
CA LEU A 492 27.23 3.64 3.28
C LEU A 492 27.45 4.85 2.38
N ARG A 493 26.63 5.03 1.36
CA ARG A 493 26.67 6.16 0.42
C ARG A 493 25.26 6.66 0.13
N VAL A 494 25.13 7.98 0.07
CA VAL A 494 23.90 8.67 -0.31
C VAL A 494 24.17 9.50 -1.54
N GLU A 495 23.30 9.38 -2.54
CA GLU A 495 23.38 10.09 -3.81
C GLU A 495 22.16 10.98 -4.02
N VAL A 496 22.37 12.16 -4.61
CA VAL A 496 21.30 13.07 -5.07
C VAL A 496 21.63 13.47 -6.51
N GLY A 497 20.68 13.31 -7.42
CA GLY A 497 20.90 13.58 -8.86
C GLY A 497 22.04 12.76 -9.46
N GLY A 498 22.25 11.55 -8.95
CA GLY A 498 23.35 10.68 -9.35
C GLY A 498 24.73 11.20 -8.95
N GLN A 499 24.87 11.96 -7.86
CA GLN A 499 26.17 12.35 -7.30
C GLN A 499 26.22 11.94 -5.82
N VAL A 500 27.32 11.32 -5.38
CA VAL A 500 27.52 10.99 -3.96
C VAL A 500 27.67 12.29 -3.16
N VAL A 501 26.76 12.50 -2.21
CA VAL A 501 26.67 13.71 -1.37
C VAL A 501 27.01 13.46 0.09
N ALA A 502 26.90 12.21 0.56
CA ALA A 502 27.37 11.78 1.86
C ALA A 502 27.84 10.33 1.84
N SER A 503 28.73 9.97 2.76
CA SER A 503 29.22 8.60 2.92
C SER A 503 29.71 8.33 4.34
N SER A 504 29.69 7.06 4.75
CA SER A 504 30.29 6.56 5.99
C SER A 504 30.92 5.18 5.78
N ASP A 505 31.91 4.82 6.60
CA ASP A 505 32.48 3.48 6.64
C ASP A 505 31.54 2.45 7.32
N LYS A 506 30.46 2.92 7.96
CA LYS A 506 29.49 2.12 8.70
C LYS A 506 28.06 2.50 8.32
N LEU A 507 27.12 1.64 8.68
CA LEU A 507 25.70 2.00 8.72
C LEU A 507 25.47 2.93 9.92
N GLU A 508 25.21 4.21 9.64
CA GLU A 508 24.94 5.23 10.63
C GLU A 508 24.05 6.34 10.06
N ARG A 509 23.57 7.24 10.93
CA ARG A 509 22.77 8.38 10.53
C ARG A 509 23.59 9.38 9.71
N LEU A 510 23.12 9.70 8.50
CA LEU A 510 23.63 10.73 7.61
C LEU A 510 22.55 11.78 7.32
N THR A 511 22.97 13.03 7.16
CA THR A 511 22.09 14.15 6.78
C THR A 511 22.73 14.96 5.67
N VAL A 512 21.89 15.41 4.72
CA VAL A 512 22.30 16.20 3.56
C VAL A 512 21.25 17.25 3.26
N ASP A 513 21.66 18.50 3.03
CA ASP A 513 20.75 19.53 2.53
C ASP A 513 20.29 19.18 1.11
N ILE A 514 18.99 19.33 0.82
CA ILE A 514 18.42 19.01 -0.49
C ILE A 514 17.54 20.12 -1.03
N ALA A 515 17.65 20.39 -2.33
CA ALA A 515 16.80 21.37 -2.99
C ALA A 515 15.48 20.74 -3.45
N ARG A 516 14.34 21.38 -3.15
CA ARG A 516 13.05 20.94 -3.65
C ARG A 516 12.89 21.17 -5.14
N SER A 517 12.17 20.27 -5.81
CA SER A 517 11.69 20.41 -7.17
C SER A 517 10.24 19.96 -7.29
N THR A 518 9.50 20.53 -8.23
CA THR A 518 8.16 20.07 -8.57
C THR A 518 8.22 18.90 -9.53
N VAL A 519 7.37 17.90 -9.32
CA VAL A 519 7.22 16.76 -10.21
C VAL A 519 5.98 16.99 -11.08
N SER A 520 6.17 17.12 -12.39
CA SER A 520 5.05 17.24 -13.33
C SER A 520 4.41 15.89 -13.58
N VAL A 521 3.09 15.88 -13.72
CA VAL A 521 2.31 14.65 -13.82
C VAL A 521 1.35 14.76 -14.99
N SER A 522 1.41 13.78 -15.90
CA SER A 522 0.39 13.64 -16.94
C SER A 522 -0.85 12.98 -16.36
N ARG A 523 -2.03 13.54 -16.61
CA ARG A 523 -3.33 13.05 -16.13
C ARG A 523 -4.24 12.71 -17.30
N PRO A 524 -3.92 11.70 -18.12
CA PRO A 524 -4.85 11.21 -19.13
C PRO A 524 -6.08 10.63 -18.44
N PHE A 525 -7.26 10.93 -18.99
CA PHE A 525 -8.53 10.48 -18.46
C PHE A 525 -9.14 9.41 -19.34
N ASP A 526 -9.36 8.24 -18.77
CA ASP A 526 -10.10 7.18 -19.45
C ASP A 526 -11.59 7.54 -19.52
N GLN A 527 -12.12 7.53 -20.75
CA GLN A 527 -13.51 7.82 -21.07
C GLN A 527 -14.39 6.56 -21.02
N ALA A 528 -13.78 5.37 -20.97
CA ALA A 528 -14.48 4.10 -21.07
C ALA A 528 -14.91 3.53 -19.70
N ILE A 529 -14.45 4.12 -18.60
CA ILE A 529 -14.69 3.61 -17.24
C ILE A 529 -16.18 3.47 -16.94
N GLN A 530 -16.59 2.25 -16.63
CA GLN A 530 -17.88 1.92 -16.07
C GLN A 530 -17.67 1.38 -14.64
N LEU A 531 -18.12 2.09 -13.61
CA LEU A 531 -17.84 1.67 -12.22
C LEU A 531 -18.66 0.47 -11.76
N GLN A 532 -19.86 0.28 -12.32
CA GLN A 532 -20.78 -0.82 -12.05
C GLN A 532 -21.54 -1.24 -13.32
N ALA A 533 -21.90 -2.52 -13.41
CA ALA A 533 -22.58 -3.08 -14.57
C ALA A 533 -23.94 -2.46 -14.91
N ASP A 534 -24.67 -1.91 -13.92
CA ASP A 534 -26.04 -1.42 -14.04
C ASP A 534 -26.18 0.11 -14.05
N ILE A 535 -25.06 0.85 -14.00
CA ILE A 535 -25.07 2.32 -14.06
C ILE A 535 -24.99 2.83 -15.51
N THR A 536 -25.45 4.07 -15.72
CA THR A 536 -25.55 4.73 -17.03
C THR A 536 -24.80 6.06 -17.03
N PRO A 537 -24.28 6.50 -18.19
CA PRO A 537 -23.22 5.92 -19.05
C PRO A 537 -21.81 5.97 -18.40
N PRO A 538 -20.77 5.31 -18.99
CA PRO A 538 -20.78 4.59 -20.26
C PRO A 538 -21.59 3.29 -20.23
N ILE A 539 -22.16 2.89 -21.38
CA ILE A 539 -22.89 1.62 -21.56
C ILE A 539 -22.02 0.65 -22.34
N VAL A 540 -21.80 -0.54 -21.80
CA VAL A 540 -20.95 -1.57 -22.41
C VAL A 540 -21.77 -2.65 -23.12
N ASN A 541 -21.29 -3.16 -24.25
CA ASN A 541 -21.93 -4.23 -25.02
C ASN A 541 -20.89 -5.19 -25.60
N THR A 542 -21.33 -6.39 -26.01
CA THR A 542 -20.47 -7.41 -26.63
C THR A 542 -21.20 -8.24 -27.68
N SER A 543 -20.44 -8.80 -28.64
CA SER A 543 -20.93 -9.83 -29.58
C SER A 543 -21.03 -11.23 -28.95
N VAL A 544 -20.38 -11.44 -27.81
CA VAL A 544 -20.30 -12.75 -27.17
C VAL A 544 -21.69 -13.18 -26.70
N ALA A 545 -22.21 -14.27 -27.24
CA ALA A 545 -23.51 -14.78 -26.83
C ALA A 545 -23.48 -15.35 -25.40
N ASN A 546 -24.52 -15.09 -24.61
CA ASN A 546 -24.66 -15.58 -23.22
C ASN A 546 -23.47 -15.20 -22.30
N TYR A 547 -22.88 -14.03 -22.51
CA TYR A 547 -21.81 -13.52 -21.67
C TYR A 547 -22.28 -13.27 -20.23
N ASP A 548 -21.34 -13.36 -19.28
CA ASP A 548 -21.54 -12.87 -17.91
C ASP A 548 -21.32 -11.35 -17.89
N ILE A 549 -22.34 -10.61 -17.45
CA ILE A 549 -22.29 -9.14 -17.41
C ILE A 549 -21.18 -8.61 -16.51
N ASN A 550 -20.83 -9.31 -15.42
CA ASN A 550 -19.73 -8.89 -14.55
C ASN A 550 -18.40 -9.04 -15.30
N ARG A 551 -18.24 -10.10 -16.11
CA ARG A 551 -17.02 -10.31 -16.91
C ARG A 551 -16.88 -9.31 -18.05
N LEU A 552 -18.00 -8.82 -18.60
CA LEU A 552 -17.98 -7.70 -19.53
C LEU A 552 -17.63 -6.39 -18.81
N HIS A 553 -18.17 -6.19 -17.61
CA HIS A 553 -17.90 -5.03 -16.77
C HIS A 553 -16.42 -4.94 -16.39
N ASP A 554 -15.79 -6.06 -16.03
CA ASP A 554 -14.34 -6.18 -15.76
C ASP A 554 -13.46 -5.52 -16.84
N VAL A 555 -13.89 -5.51 -18.11
CA VAL A 555 -13.14 -4.91 -19.23
C VAL A 555 -13.05 -3.38 -19.16
N PHE A 556 -13.88 -2.76 -18.34
CA PHE A 556 -14.04 -1.30 -18.27
C PHE A 556 -14.08 -0.81 -16.81
N ASP A 557 -13.71 -1.65 -15.85
CA ASP A 557 -13.89 -1.37 -14.43
C ASP A 557 -12.73 -0.59 -13.80
N GLY A 558 -11.66 -0.37 -14.59
CA GLY A 558 -10.47 0.38 -14.22
C GLY A 558 -9.35 -0.45 -13.62
N ARG A 559 -9.50 -1.78 -13.51
CA ARG A 559 -8.53 -2.67 -12.85
C ARG A 559 -7.74 -3.52 -13.83
N ILE A 560 -6.46 -3.72 -13.56
CA ILE A 560 -5.58 -4.51 -14.41
C ILE A 560 -4.69 -5.41 -13.55
N TRP A 561 -4.77 -6.72 -13.78
CA TRP A 561 -3.84 -7.70 -13.22
C TRP A 561 -3.76 -8.96 -14.10
N PHE A 562 -2.70 -9.74 -13.89
CA PHE A 562 -2.40 -10.93 -14.69
C PHE A 562 -2.09 -12.17 -13.82
N TRP A 563 -2.71 -12.25 -12.65
CA TRP A 563 -2.64 -13.39 -11.74
C TRP A 563 -3.27 -14.66 -12.34
N THR A 564 -2.78 -15.82 -11.92
CA THR A 564 -3.17 -17.12 -12.50
C THR A 564 -4.21 -17.88 -11.68
N GLN A 565 -4.50 -17.44 -10.46
CA GLN A 565 -5.49 -18.04 -9.58
C GLN A 565 -6.89 -17.87 -10.19
N ASP A 566 -7.69 -18.95 -10.20
CA ASP A 566 -9.01 -18.96 -10.86
C ASP A 566 -10.07 -18.12 -10.15
N THR A 567 -9.94 -18.00 -8.82
CA THR A 567 -10.86 -17.27 -7.94
C THR A 567 -10.86 -15.77 -8.15
N ILE A 568 -9.77 -15.21 -8.69
CA ILE A 568 -9.58 -13.78 -8.98
C ILE A 568 -9.34 -13.54 -10.47
N ALA A 569 -9.92 -14.36 -11.35
CA ALA A 569 -9.75 -14.16 -12.79
C ALA A 569 -10.38 -12.82 -13.22
N ASN A 570 -9.71 -12.03 -14.07
CA ASN A 570 -10.24 -10.74 -14.58
C ASN A 570 -10.62 -10.79 -16.07
N GLY A 571 -11.68 -10.08 -16.47
CA GLY A 571 -12.00 -9.80 -17.87
C GLY A 571 -12.89 -10.81 -18.58
N LEU A 572 -13.13 -10.55 -19.88
CA LEU A 572 -14.05 -11.30 -20.72
C LEU A 572 -13.31 -12.25 -21.69
N ASP A 573 -13.72 -13.52 -21.69
CA ASP A 573 -13.26 -14.53 -22.66
C ASP A 573 -14.09 -14.49 -23.95
N THR A 574 -13.45 -14.63 -25.11
CA THR A 574 -14.12 -15.02 -26.36
C THR A 574 -14.64 -16.46 -26.29
N PRO A 575 -15.68 -16.83 -27.06
CA PRO A 575 -16.17 -18.21 -27.10
C PRO A 575 -15.08 -19.21 -27.51
N GLU A 576 -15.10 -20.39 -26.90
CA GLU A 576 -14.18 -21.48 -27.23
C GLU A 576 -14.34 -21.91 -28.69
N GLY A 577 -13.22 -22.10 -29.39
CA GLY A 577 -13.20 -22.51 -30.80
C GLY A 577 -13.70 -21.44 -31.79
N SER A 578 -14.00 -20.23 -31.34
CA SER A 578 -14.36 -19.13 -32.24
C SER A 578 -13.18 -18.74 -33.12
N THR A 579 -13.43 -18.66 -34.43
CA THR A 579 -12.53 -18.04 -35.41
C THR A 579 -13.16 -16.78 -36.04
N THR A 580 -14.32 -16.36 -35.51
CA THR A 580 -15.02 -15.16 -35.94
C THR A 580 -14.50 -13.93 -35.22
N LYS A 581 -14.76 -12.75 -35.81
CA LYS A 581 -14.47 -11.47 -35.15
C LYS A 581 -15.46 -11.27 -34.02
N GLU A 582 -14.97 -11.29 -32.79
CA GLU A 582 -15.73 -10.88 -31.60
C GLU A 582 -15.46 -9.40 -31.31
N TRP A 583 -16.39 -8.72 -30.66
CA TRP A 583 -16.22 -7.32 -30.28
C TRP A 583 -16.80 -7.01 -28.91
N VAL A 584 -16.18 -6.06 -28.20
CA VAL A 584 -16.77 -5.34 -27.07
C VAL A 584 -16.78 -3.85 -27.39
N SER A 585 -17.79 -3.13 -26.92
CA SER A 585 -17.97 -1.71 -27.18
C SER A 585 -18.38 -0.95 -25.94
N THR A 586 -18.01 0.32 -25.90
CA THR A 586 -18.48 1.30 -24.92
C THR A 586 -19.20 2.45 -25.65
N GLU A 587 -20.34 2.87 -25.11
CA GLU A 587 -21.10 4.04 -25.53
C GLU A 587 -21.00 5.11 -24.43
N PHE A 588 -20.39 6.24 -24.75
CA PHE A 588 -20.06 7.29 -23.79
C PHE A 588 -21.27 8.12 -23.35
N GLY A 589 -22.41 8.02 -24.06
CA GLY A 589 -23.62 8.81 -23.84
C GLY A 589 -23.57 10.25 -24.37
N ALA A 590 -22.37 10.76 -24.69
CA ALA A 590 -22.15 12.00 -25.41
C ALA A 590 -20.89 11.89 -26.28
N ALA A 591 -20.80 12.72 -27.33
CA ALA A 591 -19.64 12.71 -28.20
C ALA A 591 -18.38 13.17 -27.46
N VAL A 592 -17.34 12.35 -27.48
CA VAL A 592 -16.01 12.64 -26.94
C VAL A 592 -14.96 12.52 -28.04
N THR A 593 -13.93 13.37 -27.98
CA THR A 593 -12.80 13.31 -28.95
C THR A 593 -11.73 12.38 -28.42
N VAL A 594 -11.60 11.21 -29.04
CA VAL A 594 -10.68 10.15 -28.62
C VAL A 594 -9.59 9.93 -29.67
N SER A 595 -8.38 9.62 -29.20
CA SER A 595 -7.17 9.53 -30.04
C SER A 595 -6.23 8.38 -29.64
N ARG A 596 -6.48 7.73 -28.50
CA ARG A 596 -5.63 6.65 -27.99
C ARG A 596 -6.43 5.60 -27.22
N ALA A 597 -5.98 4.35 -27.27
CA ALA A 597 -6.45 3.26 -26.42
C ALA A 597 -5.28 2.47 -25.81
N GLU A 598 -5.50 1.96 -24.61
CA GLU A 598 -4.67 0.96 -23.94
C GLU A 598 -5.49 -0.31 -23.78
N ILE A 599 -4.92 -1.46 -24.16
CA ILE A 599 -5.62 -2.74 -24.19
C ILE A 599 -4.81 -3.79 -23.44
N ALA A 600 -5.41 -4.43 -22.44
CA ALA A 600 -4.78 -5.51 -21.69
C ALA A 600 -5.33 -6.87 -22.14
N PHE A 601 -4.44 -7.77 -22.56
CA PHE A 601 -4.79 -9.16 -22.89
C PHE A 601 -4.14 -10.10 -21.88
N PHE A 602 -4.90 -11.07 -21.38
CA PHE A 602 -4.35 -12.14 -20.56
C PHE A 602 -4.05 -13.37 -21.42
N ALA A 603 -2.85 -13.92 -21.27
CA ALA A 603 -2.43 -15.16 -21.91
C ALA A 603 -1.91 -16.15 -20.86
N ASN A 604 -2.36 -17.39 -21.00
CA ASN A 604 -1.92 -18.52 -20.17
C ASN A 604 -2.12 -19.80 -21.00
N GLU A 605 -1.01 -20.45 -21.33
CA GLU A 605 -1.01 -21.61 -22.23
C GLU A 605 -1.81 -22.78 -21.66
N GLU A 606 -1.68 -23.05 -20.36
CA GLU A 606 -2.37 -24.13 -19.65
C GLU A 606 -3.89 -23.96 -19.67
N LYS A 607 -4.37 -22.71 -19.67
CA LYS A 607 -5.79 -22.36 -19.76
C LYS A 607 -6.29 -22.18 -21.20
N GLY A 608 -5.45 -22.42 -22.22
CA GLY A 608 -5.80 -22.22 -23.62
C GLY A 608 -6.05 -20.75 -24.00
N LEU A 609 -5.48 -19.81 -23.25
CA LEU A 609 -5.63 -18.38 -23.44
C LEU A 609 -4.39 -17.79 -24.12
N ASP A 610 -4.60 -16.96 -25.14
CA ASP A 610 -3.53 -16.31 -25.90
C ASP A 610 -4.00 -14.93 -26.40
N VAL A 611 -3.05 -14.10 -26.81
CA VAL A 611 -3.34 -12.83 -27.49
C VAL A 611 -4.07 -13.08 -28.82
N PRO A 612 -4.88 -12.13 -29.32
CA PRO A 612 -5.58 -12.29 -30.59
C PRO A 612 -4.62 -12.46 -31.78
N ALA A 613 -5.08 -13.17 -32.81
CA ALA A 613 -4.40 -13.22 -34.11
C ALA A 613 -4.39 -11.85 -34.81
N SER A 614 -5.46 -11.06 -34.60
CA SER A 614 -5.54 -9.67 -35.02
C SER A 614 -6.57 -8.91 -34.21
N TYR A 615 -6.40 -7.59 -34.11
CA TYR A 615 -7.36 -6.70 -33.48
C TYR A 615 -7.48 -5.36 -34.23
N LYS A 616 -8.63 -4.70 -34.09
CA LYS A 616 -8.92 -3.37 -34.67
C LYS A 616 -9.82 -2.56 -33.76
N LEU A 617 -9.65 -1.24 -33.78
CA LEU A 617 -10.52 -0.29 -33.10
C LEU A 617 -11.45 0.35 -34.13
N GLN A 618 -12.73 0.48 -33.77
CA GLN A 618 -13.74 1.11 -34.59
C GLN A 618 -14.50 2.17 -33.80
N VAL A 619 -14.96 3.19 -34.50
CA VAL A 619 -15.82 4.26 -33.97
C VAL A 619 -17.16 4.24 -34.68
N LEU A 620 -18.21 4.67 -33.97
CA LEU A 620 -19.54 4.80 -34.52
C LEU A 620 -19.77 6.22 -35.04
N SER A 621 -20.08 6.35 -36.34
CA SER A 621 -20.50 7.59 -36.99
C SER A 621 -21.57 7.27 -38.03
N GLY A 622 -22.77 6.95 -37.57
CA GLY A 622 -23.85 6.34 -38.38
C GLY A 622 -23.62 4.85 -38.62
N GLU A 623 -22.44 4.46 -39.09
CA GLU A 623 -21.97 3.07 -39.21
C GLU A 623 -20.63 2.89 -38.48
N TRP A 624 -20.30 1.64 -38.13
CA TRP A 624 -19.02 1.30 -37.52
C TRP A 624 -17.90 1.33 -38.57
N THR A 625 -16.87 2.14 -38.33
CA THR A 625 -15.71 2.29 -39.22
C THR A 625 -14.40 2.21 -38.44
N ASP A 626 -13.35 1.67 -39.07
CA ASP A 626 -12.00 1.62 -38.47
C ASP A 626 -11.51 3.03 -38.18
N VAL A 627 -10.83 3.21 -37.03
CA VAL A 627 -10.15 4.48 -36.73
C VAL A 627 -9.10 4.80 -37.81
N ALA A 628 -9.16 6.01 -38.36
CA ALA A 628 -8.28 6.45 -39.44
C ALA A 628 -6.86 6.73 -38.94
N ASP A 629 -5.86 6.49 -39.80
CA ASP A 629 -4.43 6.76 -39.53
C ASP A 629 -3.89 6.11 -38.23
N ALA A 630 -4.47 4.98 -37.85
CA ALA A 630 -4.14 4.31 -36.60
C ALA A 630 -2.81 3.53 -36.67
N THR A 631 -1.97 3.73 -35.66
CA THR A 631 -0.78 2.93 -35.36
C THR A 631 -1.13 1.90 -34.30
N TYR A 632 -0.90 0.63 -34.61
CA TYR A 632 -1.20 -0.51 -33.75
C TYR A 632 0.10 -1.17 -33.31
N ASP A 633 0.27 -1.36 -32.00
CA ASP A 633 1.30 -2.24 -31.47
C ASP A 633 0.98 -3.72 -31.81
N ALA A 634 1.96 -4.61 -31.70
CA ALA A 634 1.65 -6.03 -31.74
C ALA A 634 0.87 -6.43 -30.46
N PRO A 635 -0.12 -7.35 -30.54
CA PRO A 635 -0.79 -7.84 -29.36
C PRO A 635 0.20 -8.39 -28.32
N LEU A 636 0.16 -7.84 -27.11
CA LEU A 636 1.09 -8.17 -26.04
C LEU A 636 0.38 -9.01 -24.96
N ALA A 637 0.99 -10.13 -24.61
CA ALA A 637 0.50 -11.03 -23.57
C ALA A 637 0.84 -10.47 -22.18
N ASN A 638 -0.13 -10.38 -21.27
CA ASN A 638 0.08 -9.99 -19.88
C ASN A 638 0.83 -8.64 -19.76
N GLY A 639 0.38 -7.65 -20.53
CA GLY A 639 0.92 -6.31 -20.59
C GLY A 639 -0.03 -5.37 -21.34
N ILE A 640 0.42 -4.16 -21.64
CA ILE A 640 -0.41 -3.13 -22.30
C ILE A 640 -0.07 -3.03 -23.79
N THR A 641 -1.08 -3.26 -24.64
CA THR A 641 -1.03 -3.04 -26.09
C THR A 641 -1.57 -1.64 -26.41
N ASN A 642 -0.78 -0.78 -27.05
CA ASN A 642 -1.22 0.58 -27.37
C ASN A 642 -1.78 0.69 -28.79
N VAL A 643 -2.74 1.61 -28.95
CA VAL A 643 -3.20 2.09 -30.25
C VAL A 643 -3.31 3.60 -30.21
N LYS A 644 -2.79 4.28 -31.23
CA LYS A 644 -2.91 5.74 -31.39
C LYS A 644 -3.46 6.07 -32.77
N TRP A 645 -4.30 7.09 -32.88
CA TRP A 645 -4.92 7.50 -34.14
C TRP A 645 -5.19 9.00 -34.15
N THR A 646 -5.57 9.54 -35.31
CA THR A 646 -5.98 10.96 -35.43
C THR A 646 -7.28 11.19 -34.67
N GLY A 647 -7.29 12.16 -33.75
CA GLY A 647 -8.45 12.44 -32.89
C GLY A 647 -9.79 12.49 -33.62
N VAL A 648 -10.76 11.71 -33.13
CA VAL A 648 -12.09 11.58 -33.73
C VAL A 648 -13.17 11.79 -32.67
N SER A 649 -14.16 12.62 -33.01
CA SER A 649 -15.35 12.82 -32.17
C SER A 649 -16.34 11.69 -32.41
N THR A 650 -16.65 10.91 -31.37
CA THR A 650 -17.61 9.80 -31.47
C THR A 650 -18.35 9.59 -30.14
N GLU A 651 -19.52 8.96 -30.21
CA GLU A 651 -20.31 8.54 -29.05
C GLU A 651 -20.01 7.09 -28.64
N SER A 652 -19.29 6.33 -29.48
CA SER A 652 -18.99 4.93 -29.17
C SER A 652 -17.69 4.44 -29.80
N VAL A 653 -16.99 3.60 -29.05
CA VAL A 653 -15.79 2.88 -29.49
C VAL A 653 -16.01 1.40 -29.30
N ARG A 654 -15.49 0.58 -30.22
CA ARG A 654 -15.40 -0.88 -30.03
C ARG A 654 -14.06 -1.42 -30.46
N ILE A 655 -13.61 -2.46 -29.75
CA ILE A 655 -12.49 -3.30 -30.18
C ILE A 655 -13.05 -4.55 -30.84
N LEU A 656 -12.46 -4.95 -31.97
CA LEU A 656 -12.69 -6.24 -32.62
C LEU A 656 -11.46 -7.10 -32.40
N VAL A 657 -11.66 -8.33 -31.95
CA VAL A 657 -10.61 -9.32 -31.74
C VAL A 657 -10.91 -10.59 -32.53
N THR A 658 -9.88 -11.17 -33.14
CA THR A 658 -9.98 -12.49 -33.79
C THR A 658 -9.08 -13.46 -33.02
N PRO A 659 -9.63 -14.49 -32.37
CA PRO A 659 -8.82 -15.50 -31.68
C PRO A 659 -7.93 -16.28 -32.66
N LYS A 660 -6.81 -16.80 -32.15
CA LYS A 660 -6.02 -17.82 -32.87
C LYS A 660 -6.80 -19.14 -32.86
N GLU A 661 -6.63 -19.95 -33.89
CA GLU A 661 -7.30 -21.27 -33.97
C GLU A 661 -7.01 -22.11 -32.72
N GLY A 662 -8.06 -22.59 -32.05
CA GLY A 662 -7.95 -23.40 -30.84
C GLY A 662 -7.58 -22.64 -29.56
N LYS A 663 -7.56 -21.30 -29.57
CA LYS A 663 -7.29 -20.46 -28.39
C LYS A 663 -8.47 -19.53 -28.11
N LYS A 664 -8.64 -19.15 -26.84
CA LYS A 664 -9.52 -18.05 -26.43
C LYS A 664 -8.69 -16.77 -26.25
N VAL A 665 -9.31 -15.62 -26.47
CA VAL A 665 -8.76 -14.31 -26.09
C VAL A 665 -9.47 -13.86 -24.82
N ARG A 666 -8.70 -13.50 -23.80
CA ARG A 666 -9.21 -12.80 -22.61
C ARG A 666 -8.84 -11.34 -22.70
N LEU A 667 -9.85 -10.49 -22.86
CA LEU A 667 -9.70 -9.05 -22.77
C LEU A 667 -9.86 -8.66 -21.31
N VAL A 668 -8.78 -8.15 -20.71
CA VAL A 668 -8.73 -7.76 -19.30
C VAL A 668 -9.25 -6.35 -19.11
N GLU A 669 -8.83 -5.41 -19.94
CA GLU A 669 -9.19 -4.00 -19.82
C GLU A 669 -9.10 -3.31 -21.21
N LEU A 670 -10.02 -2.39 -21.48
CA LEU A 670 -9.98 -1.46 -22.61
C LEU A 670 -10.16 -0.02 -22.11
N LYS A 671 -9.07 0.75 -22.13
CA LYS A 671 -9.08 2.18 -21.81
C LYS A 671 -9.06 3.02 -23.07
N VAL A 672 -9.80 4.14 -23.08
CA VAL A 672 -9.88 5.06 -24.21
C VAL A 672 -9.67 6.50 -23.75
N PHE A 673 -8.70 7.19 -24.34
CA PHE A 673 -8.25 8.50 -23.86
C PHE A 673 -8.55 9.63 -24.86
N THR A 674 -8.75 10.81 -24.28
CA THR A 674 -8.64 12.10 -24.98
C THR A 674 -7.18 12.56 -24.88
N GLU A 675 -6.55 12.95 -26.00
CA GLU A 675 -5.21 13.58 -26.03
C GLU A 675 -5.22 14.88 -26.81
#